data_AF-A0A348PCM4-F1
#
_entry.id   AF-A0A348PCM4-F1
#
_cell.length_a   1.000
_cell.length_b   1.000
_cell.length_c   1.000
_cell.angle_alpha   90.00
_cell.angle_beta   90.00
_cell.angle_gamma   90.00
#
_symmetry.space_group_name_H-M   'P 1'
#
loop_
_entity.id
_entity.type
_entity.pdbx_description
1 polymer ?
#
loop_
_entity_poly.entity_id
_entity_poly.type
_entity_poly.pdbx_seq_one_letter_code
_entity_poly.pdbx_strand_id
1 'polypeptide(L)'
;MLDQQVLLIIRSSGGWNARTRARLAAFARTRGVDFAAMVNSALRAVSVGSALGRTPAPVAEVESAEVAPSAPTSSRGAELAIGLGILVIAMAVSVGLVWFAADRAARTSTASSANSDPASRTGPLAPSAEVDARKPGSSDVDPRRTSSDRAAASVANNPRSALARNTPPVPAMYSRPPLLRVDASPDWARVALETIAAEEAELLAMQARIGAGTTPLDADRAAWSRSTDAFCASWPLLGTRRRETILEAIVALHPRLGNSESRLMLRAPLEVMRAVRTDTPEAIWRGSGAAGLIAALDLRSAGGAPLAFGEAALDWLVPRTKAACDAVFSGNPTQAADVVDAWLQATEAATSAGPLRDERDTRIMSLIDMMLRRTAPFERPGVSADTAGTLLDALAWTGEPARRSRIAATFRTWLEDPTVSAVSLHGLTSVLAARRPGAWWEPWLVVSARADMADRARTADHFATALAAASTEVVAANDSPRIRGVRPELVDRWVRVTQLVLARTPAEDPAFRIAYAAELVGMVESARLLERGRTSDAEARIAQVEDPQGLAPDDLDRWKSRTERTVGRPAATDGRLDAELRSRNSNDDKLALLRSLRTRAIGDLGPIDAATLAREALASPSPQLRSVSQGVIADVLATGPNMVSALSAEIPSAVDVSEAAALAGIVSGQPVPRGPDDRRRAAAMLLLLDHYAVLVPSEQHRIDSVAQEFTLSANSVVRALAGRPVSVDARPEDALRAWFTARATEAGPVVPASELKLILSTSDARRRLAAPGPQAAVAELVGILELDAAILAERMPRRRSAINTLLQRAGADRAAAPDVFAQLVSTSRALLEVAALGIAPEGQVQ
;
A
#
# COMPACT_ATOMS: atom_id res chain seq x y z
N MET A 1 -22.09 -20.64 37.10
CA MET A 1 -21.82 -19.19 37.28
C MET A 1 -20.66 -18.68 36.42
N LEU A 2 -19.49 -19.35 36.40
CA LEU A 2 -18.33 -18.93 35.57
C LEU A 2 -18.65 -18.82 34.07
N ASP A 3 -19.34 -19.80 33.48
CA ASP A 3 -19.70 -19.74 32.04
C ASP A 3 -20.62 -18.56 31.69
N GLN A 4 -21.53 -18.18 32.58
CA GLN A 4 -22.42 -17.02 32.40
C GLN A 4 -21.63 -15.70 32.41
N GLN A 5 -20.58 -15.61 33.25
CA GLN A 5 -19.70 -14.44 33.31
C GLN A 5 -18.80 -14.35 32.07
N VAL A 6 -18.29 -15.48 31.56
CA VAL A 6 -17.55 -15.57 30.30
C VAL A 6 -18.40 -15.07 29.13
N LEU A 7 -19.65 -15.53 29.02
CA LEU A 7 -20.57 -15.09 27.96
C LEU A 7 -20.96 -13.61 28.09
N LEU A 8 -21.08 -13.10 29.31
CA LEU A 8 -21.31 -11.69 29.57
C LEU A 8 -20.11 -10.84 29.14
N ILE A 9 -18.88 -11.28 29.37
CA ILE A 9 -17.66 -10.61 28.87
C ILE A 9 -17.64 -10.58 27.34
N ILE A 10 -17.96 -11.70 26.68
CA ILE A 10 -18.01 -11.76 25.21
C ILE A 10 -19.08 -10.82 24.64
N ARG A 11 -20.29 -10.85 25.21
CA ARG A 11 -21.43 -10.05 24.72
C ARG A 11 -21.20 -8.54 24.90
N SER A 12 -20.71 -8.16 26.08
CA SER A 12 -20.47 -6.74 26.43
C SER A 12 -19.26 -6.14 25.72
N SER A 13 -18.30 -6.96 25.31
CA SER A 13 -17.10 -6.54 24.58
C SER A 13 -17.31 -6.50 23.06
N GLY A 14 -18.53 -6.74 22.59
CA GLY A 14 -18.89 -6.68 21.17
C GLY A 14 -18.54 -7.94 20.36
N GLY A 15 -18.43 -9.10 21.01
CA GLY A 15 -18.10 -10.38 20.37
C GLY A 15 -16.64 -10.78 20.56
N TRP A 16 -16.16 -11.77 19.80
CA TRP A 16 -14.80 -12.30 19.93
C TRP A 16 -13.77 -11.38 19.24
N ASN A 17 -13.04 -10.60 20.03
CA ASN A 17 -11.97 -9.69 19.58
C ASN A 17 -10.79 -9.67 20.57
N ALA A 18 -9.69 -8.99 20.23
CA ALA A 18 -8.47 -8.93 21.05
C ALA A 18 -8.73 -8.45 22.49
N ARG A 19 -9.56 -7.40 22.63
CA ARG A 19 -9.96 -6.87 23.94
C ARG A 19 -10.74 -7.90 24.76
N THR A 20 -11.62 -8.66 24.12
CA THR A 20 -12.38 -9.74 24.75
C THR A 20 -11.47 -10.88 25.19
N ARG A 21 -10.50 -11.27 24.36
CA ARG A 21 -9.50 -12.28 24.71
C ARG A 21 -8.64 -11.84 25.89
N ALA A 22 -8.19 -10.59 25.91
CA ALA A 22 -7.44 -10.01 27.03
C ALA A 22 -8.25 -10.04 28.33
N ARG A 23 -9.52 -9.60 28.28
CA ARG A 23 -10.45 -9.67 29.42
C ARG A 23 -10.70 -11.09 29.91
N LEU A 24 -10.85 -12.04 28.99
CA LEU A 24 -11.06 -13.44 29.34
C LEU A 24 -9.77 -14.10 29.88
N ALA A 25 -8.60 -13.75 29.38
CA ALA A 25 -7.32 -14.21 29.92
C ALA A 25 -7.05 -13.64 31.32
N ALA A 26 -7.34 -12.35 31.50
CA ALA A 26 -7.36 -11.69 32.81
C ALA A 26 -8.34 -12.41 33.76
N PHE A 27 -9.58 -12.62 33.32
CA PHE A 27 -10.60 -13.30 34.11
C PHE A 27 -10.23 -14.76 34.45
N ALA A 28 -9.63 -15.51 33.53
CA ALA A 28 -9.15 -16.87 33.79
C ALA A 28 -8.08 -16.87 34.90
N ARG A 29 -7.13 -15.93 34.84
CA ARG A 29 -6.08 -15.77 35.86
C ARG A 29 -6.62 -15.33 37.21
N THR A 30 -7.54 -14.37 37.26
CA THR A 30 -8.15 -13.96 38.55
C THR A 30 -8.92 -15.09 39.22
N ARG A 31 -9.34 -16.10 38.44
CA ARG A 31 -10.06 -17.29 38.91
C ARG A 31 -9.17 -18.53 39.08
N GLY A 32 -7.89 -18.46 38.71
CA GLY A 32 -6.97 -19.61 38.75
C GLY A 32 -7.37 -20.76 37.81
N VAL A 33 -8.04 -20.46 36.69
CA VAL A 33 -8.53 -21.45 35.72
C VAL A 33 -7.70 -21.36 34.43
N ASP A 34 -7.48 -22.50 33.76
CA ASP A 34 -6.86 -22.50 32.44
C ASP A 34 -7.74 -21.78 31.40
N PHE A 35 -7.14 -20.86 30.65
CA PHE A 35 -7.83 -20.01 29.68
C PHE A 35 -8.47 -20.84 28.55
N ALA A 36 -7.75 -21.82 28.00
CA ALA A 36 -8.24 -22.63 26.90
C ALA A 36 -9.38 -23.55 27.36
N ALA A 37 -9.24 -24.19 28.51
CA ALA A 37 -10.28 -25.01 29.12
C ALA A 37 -11.55 -24.20 29.43
N MET A 38 -11.41 -22.98 29.97
CA MET A 38 -12.53 -22.09 30.29
C MET A 38 -13.30 -21.65 29.03
N VAL A 39 -12.59 -21.20 27.99
CA VAL A 39 -13.22 -20.78 26.73
C VAL A 39 -13.90 -21.98 26.06
N ASN A 40 -13.26 -23.13 26.03
CA ASN A 40 -13.84 -24.36 25.47
C ASN A 40 -15.07 -24.84 26.26
N SER A 41 -15.04 -24.74 27.60
CA SER A 41 -16.20 -25.06 28.45
C SER A 41 -17.38 -24.13 28.16
N ALA A 42 -17.16 -22.82 28.10
CA ALA A 42 -18.22 -21.85 27.84
C ALA A 42 -18.80 -21.99 26.43
N LEU A 43 -17.97 -22.29 25.42
CA LEU A 43 -18.43 -22.56 24.05
C LEU A 43 -19.24 -23.87 23.96
N ARG A 44 -18.86 -24.91 24.70
CA ARG A 44 -19.65 -26.15 24.81
C ARG A 44 -20.98 -25.93 25.54
N ALA A 45 -21.01 -25.07 26.57
CA ALA A 45 -22.25 -24.73 27.27
C ALA A 45 -23.26 -24.00 26.35
N VAL A 46 -22.77 -23.16 25.42
CA VAL A 46 -23.61 -22.50 24.40
C VAL A 46 -24.13 -23.49 23.36
N SER A 47 -23.32 -24.48 22.96
CA SER A 47 -23.78 -25.51 21.99
C SER A 47 -24.77 -26.49 22.60
N VAL A 48 -24.66 -26.82 23.89
CA VAL A 48 -25.62 -27.67 24.62
C VAL A 48 -26.91 -26.91 24.98
N GLY A 49 -26.81 -25.62 25.31
CA GLY A 49 -27.98 -24.76 25.58
C GLY A 49 -28.86 -24.51 24.36
N SER A 50 -28.32 -24.55 23.13
CA SER A 50 -29.12 -24.46 21.91
C SER A 50 -29.78 -25.80 21.53
N ALA A 51 -29.20 -26.92 21.97
CA ALA A 51 -29.76 -28.27 21.76
C ALA A 51 -30.93 -28.58 22.71
N LEU A 52 -30.92 -28.07 23.94
CA LEU A 52 -32.00 -28.28 24.93
C LEU A 52 -33.29 -27.46 24.67
N GLY A 53 -33.28 -26.57 23.67
CA GLY A 53 -34.46 -25.82 23.21
C GLY A 53 -35.34 -26.55 22.19
N ARG A 54 -34.96 -27.77 21.79
CA ARG A 54 -35.78 -28.65 20.94
C ARG A 54 -35.88 -30.02 21.59
N THR A 55 -36.99 -30.27 22.27
CA THR A 55 -37.44 -31.64 22.49
C THR A 55 -37.68 -32.31 21.12
N PRO A 56 -37.17 -33.54 20.96
CA PRO A 56 -38.13 -34.64 20.91
C PRO A 56 -37.78 -35.77 21.89
N ALA A 57 -38.82 -36.58 22.13
CA ALA A 57 -38.93 -37.69 23.06
C ALA A 57 -37.94 -38.85 22.80
N PRO A 58 -37.80 -39.79 23.75
CA PRO A 58 -36.64 -40.66 23.89
C PRO A 58 -36.74 -41.91 23.03
N VAL A 59 -35.61 -42.40 22.52
CA VAL A 59 -35.50 -43.78 22.05
C VAL A 59 -34.21 -44.40 22.60
N ALA A 60 -34.44 -45.36 23.49
CA ALA A 60 -33.71 -46.59 23.80
C ALA A 60 -32.20 -46.56 24.11
N GLU A 61 -31.95 -46.94 25.36
CA GLU A 61 -30.78 -47.66 25.88
C GLU A 61 -30.15 -48.65 24.89
N VAL A 62 -28.82 -48.61 24.79
CA VAL A 62 -27.99 -49.82 24.84
C VAL A 62 -26.79 -49.56 25.75
N GLU A 63 -26.84 -50.24 26.89
CA GLU A 63 -25.75 -50.53 27.82
C GLU A 63 -24.64 -51.32 27.11
N SER A 64 -23.39 -50.95 27.32
CA SER A 64 -22.32 -51.89 27.75
C SER A 64 -21.01 -51.13 27.94
N ALA A 65 -20.58 -51.06 29.19
CA ALA A 65 -19.22 -50.76 29.57
C ALA A 65 -18.35 -51.97 29.26
N GLU A 66 -17.26 -51.78 28.51
CA GLU A 66 -16.13 -52.71 28.51
C GLU A 66 -14.82 -51.92 28.52
N VAL A 67 -14.04 -52.19 29.56
CA VAL A 67 -12.71 -51.62 29.83
C VAL A 67 -11.67 -52.56 29.23
N ALA A 68 -10.92 -52.13 28.20
CA ALA A 68 -9.55 -52.56 27.89
C ALA A 68 -8.93 -51.66 26.78
N PRO A 69 -7.62 -51.74 26.47
CA PRO A 69 -6.63 -50.72 26.77
C PRO A 69 -6.20 -49.89 25.55
N SER A 70 -5.52 -48.79 25.86
CA SER A 70 -4.83 -47.86 24.96
C SER A 70 -4.14 -48.50 23.75
N ALA A 71 -4.58 -48.11 22.55
CA ALA A 71 -3.83 -48.20 21.31
C ALA A 71 -3.93 -46.84 20.55
N PRO A 72 -2.91 -46.44 19.78
CA PRO A 72 -2.69 -45.04 19.41
C PRO A 72 -3.63 -44.63 18.27
N THR A 73 -4.57 -43.73 18.54
CA THR A 73 -5.41 -43.16 17.49
C THR A 73 -4.73 -41.96 16.83
N SER A 74 -4.50 -42.14 15.53
CA SER A 74 -4.05 -41.18 14.52
C SER A 74 -4.60 -39.76 14.63
N SER A 75 -3.78 -38.79 14.22
CA SER A 75 -4.02 -37.33 14.13
C SER A 75 -5.28 -36.88 13.37
N ARG A 76 -5.96 -37.77 12.62
CA ARG A 76 -7.17 -37.43 11.86
C ARG A 76 -8.42 -37.19 12.72
N GLY A 77 -8.50 -37.77 13.92
CA GLY A 77 -9.64 -37.55 14.83
C GLY A 77 -9.63 -36.16 15.50
N ALA A 78 -8.44 -35.62 15.76
CA ALA A 78 -8.26 -34.29 16.34
C ALA A 78 -8.56 -33.19 15.30
N GLU A 79 -8.16 -33.37 14.04
CA GLU A 79 -8.45 -32.43 12.95
C GLU A 79 -9.95 -32.33 12.65
N LEU A 80 -10.69 -33.44 12.72
CA LEU A 80 -12.14 -33.46 12.53
C LEU A 80 -12.89 -32.83 13.70
N ALA A 81 -12.41 -33.01 14.94
CA ALA A 81 -12.96 -32.36 16.13
C ALA A 81 -12.68 -30.83 16.15
N ILE A 82 -11.51 -30.41 15.68
CA ILE A 82 -11.15 -28.99 15.51
C ILE A 82 -11.98 -28.37 14.37
N GLY A 83 -12.13 -29.07 13.24
CA GLY A 83 -12.96 -28.64 12.11
C GLY A 83 -14.44 -28.49 12.48
N LEU A 84 -14.99 -29.42 13.26
CA LEU A 84 -16.36 -29.32 13.77
C LEU A 84 -16.52 -28.18 14.79
N GLY A 85 -15.50 -27.96 15.64
CA GLY A 85 -15.46 -26.83 16.57
C GLY A 85 -15.46 -25.47 15.85
N ILE A 86 -14.70 -25.34 14.78
CA ILE A 86 -14.65 -24.13 13.94
C ILE A 86 -16.00 -23.89 13.23
N LEU A 87 -16.65 -24.96 12.74
CA LEU A 87 -17.96 -24.87 12.09
C LEU A 87 -19.07 -24.40 13.06
N VAL A 88 -19.05 -24.89 14.31
CA VAL A 88 -20.00 -24.47 15.36
C VAL A 88 -19.76 -23.02 15.79
N ILE A 89 -18.49 -22.58 15.85
CA ILE A 89 -18.13 -21.18 16.10
C ILE A 89 -18.60 -20.28 14.96
N ALA A 90 -18.45 -20.71 13.71
CA ALA A 90 -18.92 -19.97 12.54
C ALA A 90 -20.45 -19.81 12.55
N MET A 91 -21.22 -20.86 12.86
CA MET A 91 -22.69 -20.78 12.98
C MET A 91 -23.16 -19.86 14.10
N ALA A 92 -22.51 -19.89 15.28
CA ALA A 92 -22.87 -19.03 16.41
C ALA A 92 -22.62 -17.53 16.11
N VAL A 93 -21.55 -17.22 15.36
CA VAL A 93 -21.22 -15.87 14.91
C VAL A 93 -22.23 -15.36 13.86
N SER A 94 -22.68 -16.22 12.94
CA SER A 94 -23.69 -15.85 11.94
C SER A 94 -25.04 -15.49 12.55
N VAL A 95 -25.49 -16.21 13.59
CA VAL A 95 -26.76 -15.93 14.28
C VAL A 95 -26.68 -14.61 15.06
N GLY A 96 -25.54 -14.30 15.69
CA GLY A 96 -25.31 -13.03 16.40
C GLY A 96 -25.28 -11.82 15.46
N LEU A 97 -24.69 -11.96 14.26
CA LEU A 97 -24.65 -10.91 13.23
C LEU A 97 -26.04 -10.61 12.64
N VAL A 98 -26.86 -11.63 12.41
CA VAL A 98 -28.24 -11.46 11.93
C VAL A 98 -29.10 -10.75 12.97
N TRP A 99 -28.94 -11.09 14.26
CA TRP A 99 -29.67 -10.42 15.33
C TRP A 99 -29.21 -8.96 15.55
N PHE A 100 -27.91 -8.69 15.42
CA PHE A 100 -27.36 -7.33 15.48
C PHE A 100 -27.80 -6.46 14.29
N ALA A 101 -27.89 -7.03 13.09
CA ALA A 101 -28.41 -6.32 11.91
C ALA A 101 -29.90 -5.98 12.07
N ALA A 102 -30.70 -6.87 12.65
CA ALA A 102 -32.11 -6.64 12.94
C ALA A 102 -32.32 -5.56 14.02
N ASP A 103 -31.52 -5.57 15.10
CA ASP A 103 -31.57 -4.55 16.16
C ASP A 103 -31.08 -3.17 15.68
N ARG A 104 -30.09 -3.13 14.77
CA ARG A 104 -29.62 -1.87 14.17
C ARG A 104 -30.67 -1.27 13.21
N ALA A 105 -31.34 -2.09 12.41
CA ALA A 105 -32.42 -1.64 11.52
C ALA A 105 -33.59 -1.02 12.30
N ALA A 106 -33.94 -1.58 13.45
CA ALA A 106 -34.97 -1.07 14.35
C ALA A 106 -34.59 0.28 15.02
N ARG A 107 -33.30 0.57 15.20
CA ARG A 107 -32.81 1.83 15.79
C ARG A 107 -32.66 2.96 14.76
N THR A 108 -32.40 2.63 13.50
CA THR A 108 -32.30 3.64 12.42
C THR A 108 -33.65 4.19 11.97
N SER A 109 -34.74 3.43 12.11
CA SER A 109 -36.09 3.93 11.81
C SER A 109 -36.58 4.99 12.81
N THR A 110 -36.04 5.03 14.03
CA THR A 110 -36.40 6.01 15.07
C THR A 110 -35.59 7.32 15.03
N ALA A 111 -34.50 7.38 14.26
CA ALA A 111 -33.59 8.55 14.23
C ALA A 111 -33.80 9.47 13.01
N SER A 112 -34.61 9.08 12.02
CA SER A 112 -34.81 9.84 10.78
C SER A 112 -35.83 10.99 10.90
N SER A 113 -36.41 11.25 12.08
CA SER A 113 -37.45 12.28 12.26
C SER A 113 -37.01 13.54 12.99
N ALA A 114 -35.70 13.77 13.23
CA ALA A 114 -35.24 14.96 13.95
C ALA A 114 -33.88 15.45 13.43
N ASN A 115 -33.91 16.25 12.35
CA ASN A 115 -33.24 17.55 12.22
C ASN A 115 -32.85 17.87 10.76
N SER A 116 -33.61 18.80 10.20
CA SER A 116 -33.33 19.59 9.01
C SER A 116 -32.76 20.97 9.41
N ASP A 117 -31.50 21.25 9.05
CA ASP A 117 -30.88 22.50 8.50
C ASP A 117 -31.16 23.92 9.11
N PRO A 118 -30.41 25.01 8.75
CA PRO A 118 -28.96 25.28 8.74
C PRO A 118 -28.58 26.73 9.23
N ALA A 119 -27.28 27.14 9.12
CA ALA A 119 -26.75 28.50 8.74
C ALA A 119 -25.81 29.33 9.69
N SER A 120 -24.60 29.61 9.18
CA SER A 120 -23.95 30.94 8.97
C SER A 120 -23.05 31.68 10.01
N ARG A 121 -22.08 32.45 9.43
CA ARG A 121 -21.31 33.67 9.86
C ARG A 121 -19.91 33.48 10.51
N THR A 122 -18.75 33.87 9.94
CA THR A 122 -18.09 35.12 9.38
C THR A 122 -16.90 35.58 10.27
N GLY A 123 -15.74 35.93 9.65
CA GLY A 123 -14.44 36.34 10.26
C GLY A 123 -14.39 37.73 10.94
N PRO A 124 -13.22 38.39 11.20
CA PRO A 124 -12.16 38.77 10.22
C PRO A 124 -10.69 38.95 10.76
N LEU A 125 -9.85 39.70 10.00
CA LEU A 125 -8.37 39.82 9.86
C LEU A 125 -7.56 40.80 10.77
N ALA A 126 -6.26 40.45 11.00
CA ALA A 126 -4.95 41.21 11.00
C ALA A 126 -4.75 42.50 11.87
N PRO A 127 -3.53 43.16 12.02
CA PRO A 127 -2.16 42.90 11.49
C PRO A 127 -0.89 43.22 12.41
N SER A 128 0.31 42.87 11.89
CA SER A 128 1.69 43.46 11.93
C SER A 128 2.45 43.95 13.20
N ALA A 129 3.75 43.56 13.32
CA ALA A 129 4.92 44.46 13.51
C ALA A 129 6.30 43.73 13.47
N GLU A 130 7.25 44.30 12.72
CA GLU A 130 8.70 44.01 12.65
C GLU A 130 9.49 44.64 13.83
N VAL A 131 10.62 44.05 14.25
CA VAL A 131 11.80 44.78 14.76
C VAL A 131 13.10 44.01 14.47
N ASP A 132 14.05 44.72 13.86
CA ASP A 132 15.44 44.39 13.51
C ASP A 132 16.41 44.56 14.69
N ALA A 133 17.51 43.76 14.77
CA ALA A 133 18.76 44.16 15.44
C ALA A 133 19.99 43.32 15.01
N ARG A 134 20.95 43.99 14.33
CA ARG A 134 22.38 43.62 14.15
C ARG A 134 23.14 43.77 15.50
N LYS A 135 24.24 43.09 15.85
CA LYS A 135 25.63 42.98 15.28
C LYS A 135 26.53 42.32 16.41
N PRO A 136 27.89 42.21 16.35
CA PRO A 136 28.79 41.34 15.58
C PRO A 136 29.83 40.49 16.41
N GLY A 137 30.49 39.53 15.75
CA GLY A 137 31.96 39.31 15.83
C GLY A 137 32.55 38.32 16.86
N SER A 138 33.20 37.25 16.37
CA SER A 138 34.64 36.98 16.60
C SER A 138 35.03 35.62 16.02
N SER A 139 36.16 35.64 15.30
CA SER A 139 36.88 34.54 14.66
C SER A 139 37.66 33.70 15.66
N ASP A 140 37.75 32.39 15.42
CA ASP A 140 39.02 31.66 15.60
C ASP A 140 39.15 30.60 14.50
N VAL A 141 40.27 30.66 13.79
CA VAL A 141 40.61 29.87 12.60
C VAL A 141 41.72 28.91 13.00
N ASP A 142 41.48 27.60 12.85
CA ASP A 142 42.49 26.56 13.04
C ASP A 142 43.05 26.12 11.65
N PRO A 143 44.33 26.36 11.33
CA PRO A 143 44.85 26.25 9.97
C PRO A 143 45.46 24.87 9.71
N ARG A 144 44.65 23.79 9.69
CA ARG A 144 45.13 22.46 9.23
C ARG A 144 44.17 21.63 8.37
N ARG A 145 43.03 22.18 7.93
CA ARG A 145 42.02 21.43 7.15
C ARG A 145 41.86 21.81 5.67
N THR A 146 42.73 22.66 5.12
CA THR A 146 42.42 23.38 3.86
C THR A 146 42.87 22.75 2.54
N SER A 147 43.31 21.49 2.50
CA SER A 147 43.69 20.85 1.21
C SER A 147 42.66 19.89 0.62
N SER A 148 41.83 19.21 1.43
CA SER A 148 40.79 18.28 0.92
C SER A 148 39.49 18.98 0.55
N ASP A 149 39.10 20.02 1.30
CA ASP A 149 37.83 20.75 1.06
C ASP A 149 37.88 21.63 -0.20
N ARG A 150 39.07 22.00 -0.67
CA ARG A 150 39.23 22.80 -1.89
C ARG A 150 39.00 22.00 -3.18
N ALA A 151 39.22 20.69 -3.15
CA ALA A 151 38.91 19.80 -4.27
C ALA A 151 37.40 19.48 -4.35
N ALA A 152 36.73 19.32 -3.20
CA ALA A 152 35.28 19.12 -3.14
C ALA A 152 34.49 20.41 -3.46
N ALA A 153 34.99 21.58 -3.05
CA ALA A 153 34.38 22.87 -3.39
C ALA A 153 34.52 23.27 -4.87
N SER A 154 35.52 22.72 -5.58
CA SER A 154 35.74 22.95 -7.01
C SER A 154 34.69 22.24 -7.89
N VAL A 155 34.19 21.07 -7.45
CA VAL A 155 33.15 20.32 -8.16
C VAL A 155 31.74 20.84 -7.81
N ALA A 156 31.54 21.36 -6.60
CA ALA A 156 30.25 21.90 -6.14
C ALA A 156 29.93 23.31 -6.70
N ASN A 157 30.93 24.04 -7.19
CA ASN A 157 30.75 25.37 -7.77
C ASN A 157 30.96 25.33 -9.28
N ASN A 158 29.97 24.79 -9.98
CA ASN A 158 29.74 25.21 -11.36
C ASN A 158 29.11 26.62 -11.28
N PRO A 159 29.82 27.72 -11.61
CA PRO A 159 29.36 29.08 -11.37
C PRO A 159 28.08 29.46 -12.13
N ARG A 160 27.61 28.60 -13.04
CA ARG A 160 26.33 28.76 -13.77
C ARG A 160 25.11 28.21 -13.02
N SER A 161 25.26 27.26 -12.08
CA SER A 161 24.16 26.74 -11.24
C SER A 161 23.79 27.71 -10.09
N ALA A 162 24.70 28.63 -9.73
CA ALA A 162 24.46 29.62 -8.69
C ALA A 162 23.45 30.72 -9.09
N LEU A 163 23.30 31.03 -10.40
CA LEU A 163 22.31 32.01 -10.85
C LEU A 163 20.86 31.49 -10.77
N ALA A 164 20.64 30.18 -10.85
CA ALA A 164 19.29 29.57 -10.80
C ALA A 164 18.62 29.64 -9.41
N ARG A 165 19.40 29.88 -8.33
CA ARG A 165 18.88 29.96 -6.95
C ARG A 165 18.21 31.29 -6.60
N ASN A 166 18.31 32.30 -7.46
CA ASN A 166 17.86 33.67 -7.15
C ASN A 166 16.48 34.05 -7.72
N THR A 167 15.79 33.14 -8.41
CA THR A 167 14.44 33.38 -8.94
C THR A 167 13.45 32.42 -8.28
N PRO A 168 12.38 32.91 -7.62
CA PRO A 168 11.39 32.03 -7.02
C PRO A 168 10.74 31.15 -8.09
N PRO A 169 10.46 29.86 -7.81
CA PRO A 169 9.89 28.95 -8.79
C PRO A 169 8.50 29.41 -9.23
N VAL A 170 8.26 29.39 -10.54
CA VAL A 170 6.92 29.64 -11.09
C VAL A 170 6.04 28.45 -10.74
N PRO A 171 4.86 28.64 -10.12
CA PRO A 171 3.97 27.54 -9.81
C PRO A 171 3.48 26.86 -11.10
N ALA A 172 3.57 25.54 -11.16
CA ALA A 172 2.96 24.76 -12.23
C ALA A 172 1.43 24.83 -12.15
N MET A 173 0.77 24.95 -13.31
CA MET A 173 -0.70 25.04 -13.39
C MET A 173 -1.42 23.76 -12.94
N TYR A 174 -0.82 22.60 -13.17
CA TYR A 174 -1.45 21.30 -13.00
C TYR A 174 -0.93 20.58 -11.74
N SER A 175 -1.86 20.12 -10.89
CA SER A 175 -1.54 19.31 -9.72
C SER A 175 -1.35 17.82 -10.03
N ARG A 176 -1.85 17.36 -11.19
CA ARG A 176 -1.72 15.99 -11.72
C ARG A 176 -1.48 16.05 -13.24
N PRO A 177 -0.78 15.06 -13.82
CA PRO A 177 -0.63 14.97 -15.27
C PRO A 177 -1.99 14.94 -15.98
N PRO A 178 -2.28 15.90 -16.88
CA PRO A 178 -3.37 15.75 -17.83
C PRO A 178 -3.00 14.63 -18.82
N LEU A 179 -3.93 13.71 -19.10
CA LEU A 179 -3.73 12.57 -19.99
C LEU A 179 -5.01 12.31 -20.77
N LEU A 180 -4.87 11.97 -22.06
CA LEU A 180 -6.02 11.52 -22.84
C LEU A 180 -6.51 10.19 -22.27
N ARG A 181 -7.81 10.11 -22.00
CA ARG A 181 -8.44 8.83 -21.68
C ARG A 181 -8.68 8.10 -22.98
N VAL A 182 -7.97 7.01 -23.18
CA VAL A 182 -8.20 6.08 -24.28
C VAL A 182 -9.13 4.98 -23.75
N ASP A 183 -10.24 4.76 -24.45
CA ASP A 183 -11.10 3.60 -24.17
C ASP A 183 -10.40 2.30 -24.57
N ALA A 184 -10.94 1.14 -24.18
CA ALA A 184 -10.36 -0.16 -24.52
C ALA A 184 -10.13 -0.29 -26.05
N SER A 185 -9.14 -1.10 -26.45
CA SER A 185 -8.79 -1.33 -27.87
C SER A 185 -10.06 -1.57 -28.72
N PRO A 186 -10.22 -0.87 -29.86
CA PRO A 186 -11.45 -0.93 -30.65
C PRO A 186 -11.82 -2.36 -31.07
N ASP A 187 -13.13 -2.66 -31.17
CA ASP A 187 -13.62 -4.00 -31.52
C ASP A 187 -13.05 -4.52 -32.85
N TRP A 188 -12.88 -3.65 -33.85
CA TRP A 188 -12.30 -4.02 -35.15
C TRP A 188 -10.83 -4.47 -35.01
N ALA A 189 -10.05 -3.85 -34.13
CA ALA A 189 -8.65 -4.21 -33.88
C ALA A 189 -8.55 -5.55 -33.15
N ARG A 190 -9.47 -5.81 -32.22
CA ARG A 190 -9.56 -7.10 -31.51
C ARG A 190 -9.92 -8.24 -32.47
N VAL A 191 -10.90 -8.04 -33.34
CA VAL A 191 -11.27 -9.03 -34.37
C VAL A 191 -10.10 -9.29 -35.31
N ALA A 192 -9.35 -8.26 -35.71
CA ALA A 192 -8.15 -8.41 -36.54
C ALA A 192 -7.03 -9.18 -35.82
N LEU A 193 -6.81 -8.95 -34.51
CA LEU A 193 -5.85 -9.70 -33.70
C LEU A 193 -6.23 -11.18 -33.55
N GLU A 194 -7.51 -11.47 -33.35
CA GLU A 194 -8.03 -12.85 -33.29
C GLU A 194 -7.83 -13.54 -34.65
N THR A 195 -8.13 -12.82 -35.74
CA THR A 195 -7.98 -13.34 -37.11
C THR A 195 -6.52 -13.63 -37.44
N ILE A 196 -5.60 -12.68 -37.19
CA ILE A 196 -4.18 -12.90 -37.48
C ILE A 196 -3.57 -14.00 -36.61
N ALA A 197 -4.06 -14.18 -35.38
CA ALA A 197 -3.61 -15.28 -34.52
C ALA A 197 -4.07 -16.65 -35.03
N ALA A 198 -5.26 -16.75 -35.60
CA ALA A 198 -5.73 -17.98 -36.24
C ALA A 198 -4.95 -18.27 -37.55
N GLU A 199 -4.72 -17.24 -38.36
CA GLU A 199 -4.11 -17.37 -39.68
C GLU A 199 -2.56 -17.50 -39.62
N GLU A 200 -1.90 -17.12 -38.52
CA GLU A 200 -0.44 -17.24 -38.36
C GLU A 200 0.06 -18.68 -38.55
N ALA A 201 -0.62 -19.65 -37.95
CA ALA A 201 -0.28 -21.07 -38.11
C ALA A 201 -0.49 -21.54 -39.56
N GLU A 202 -1.52 -21.05 -40.23
CA GLU A 202 -1.83 -21.35 -41.62
C GLU A 202 -0.80 -20.74 -42.58
N LEU A 203 -0.37 -19.51 -42.35
CA LEU A 203 0.69 -18.83 -43.10
C LEU A 203 2.02 -19.60 -43.02
N LEU A 204 2.43 -20.00 -41.81
CA LEU A 204 3.68 -20.74 -41.61
C LEU A 204 3.61 -22.14 -42.23
N ALA A 205 2.47 -22.83 -42.09
CA ALA A 205 2.24 -24.12 -42.74
C ALA A 205 2.25 -23.99 -44.27
N MET A 206 1.63 -22.93 -44.82
CA MET A 206 1.65 -22.62 -46.25
C MET A 206 3.07 -22.36 -46.74
N GLN A 207 3.87 -21.59 -45.99
CA GLN A 207 5.26 -21.29 -46.32
C GLN A 207 6.11 -22.56 -46.38
N ALA A 208 5.95 -23.47 -45.42
CA ALA A 208 6.65 -24.75 -45.40
C ALA A 208 6.25 -25.64 -46.58
N ARG A 209 4.93 -25.75 -46.85
CA ARG A 209 4.37 -26.58 -47.92
C ARG A 209 4.81 -26.09 -49.30
N ILE A 210 4.62 -24.80 -49.60
CA ILE A 210 5.05 -24.19 -50.87
C ILE A 210 6.59 -24.20 -50.99
N GLY A 211 7.30 -24.04 -49.87
CA GLY A 211 8.76 -24.22 -49.81
C GLY A 211 9.23 -25.63 -50.19
N ALA A 212 8.42 -26.66 -49.91
CA ALA A 212 8.67 -28.05 -50.31
C ALA A 212 8.28 -28.35 -51.78
N GLY A 213 7.86 -27.35 -52.56
CA GLY A 213 7.62 -27.47 -54.00
C GLY A 213 6.18 -27.78 -54.40
N THR A 214 5.21 -27.74 -53.49
CA THR A 214 3.79 -27.85 -53.87
C THR A 214 3.30 -26.62 -54.62
N THR A 215 2.45 -26.82 -55.62
CA THR A 215 1.78 -25.73 -56.34
C THR A 215 0.77 -25.00 -55.45
N PRO A 216 0.72 -23.65 -55.46
CA PRO A 216 -0.24 -22.88 -54.69
C PRO A 216 -1.67 -23.09 -55.17
N LEU A 217 -2.61 -23.15 -54.22
CA LEU A 217 -4.04 -23.27 -54.46
C LEU A 217 -4.74 -21.90 -54.35
N ASP A 218 -5.98 -21.79 -54.85
CA ASP A 218 -6.80 -20.58 -54.65
C ASP A 218 -7.13 -20.32 -53.18
N ALA A 219 -7.25 -21.39 -52.37
CA ALA A 219 -7.36 -21.28 -50.92
C ALA A 219 -6.15 -20.58 -50.30
N ASP A 220 -4.93 -20.83 -50.82
CA ASP A 220 -3.70 -20.22 -50.33
C ASP A 220 -3.67 -18.72 -50.64
N ARG A 221 -4.12 -18.36 -51.85
CA ARG A 221 -4.30 -16.96 -52.25
C ARG A 221 -5.32 -16.23 -51.37
N ALA A 222 -6.44 -16.89 -51.05
CA ALA A 222 -7.46 -16.33 -50.17
C ALA A 222 -6.95 -16.16 -48.72
N ALA A 223 -6.25 -17.16 -48.17
CA ALA A 223 -5.66 -17.10 -46.82
C ALA A 223 -4.57 -16.03 -46.71
N TRP A 224 -3.71 -15.91 -47.74
CA TRP A 224 -2.76 -14.81 -47.83
C TRP A 224 -3.47 -13.44 -47.83
N SER A 225 -4.54 -13.29 -48.61
CA SER A 225 -5.30 -12.03 -48.64
C SER A 225 -6.01 -11.69 -47.32
N ARG A 226 -6.55 -12.69 -46.59
CA ARG A 226 -7.15 -12.47 -45.27
C ARG A 226 -6.08 -12.08 -44.24
N SER A 227 -4.93 -12.74 -44.33
CA SER A 227 -3.80 -12.47 -43.44
C SER A 227 -3.22 -11.07 -43.63
N THR A 228 -3.10 -10.58 -44.87
CA THR A 228 -2.59 -9.24 -45.13
C THR A 228 -3.57 -8.16 -44.66
N ASP A 229 -4.88 -8.34 -44.86
CA ASP A 229 -5.90 -7.42 -44.33
C ASP A 229 -5.90 -7.40 -42.79
N ALA A 230 -5.91 -8.58 -42.14
CA ALA A 230 -5.85 -8.69 -40.68
C ALA A 230 -4.55 -8.11 -40.10
N PHE A 231 -3.42 -8.32 -40.79
CA PHE A 231 -2.15 -7.72 -40.42
C PHE A 231 -2.22 -6.18 -40.51
N CYS A 232 -2.68 -5.63 -41.63
CA CYS A 232 -2.82 -4.17 -41.80
C CYS A 232 -3.77 -3.54 -40.75
N ALA A 233 -4.76 -4.29 -40.26
CA ALA A 233 -5.68 -3.83 -39.22
C ALA A 233 -5.18 -4.03 -37.78
N SER A 234 -4.07 -4.73 -37.53
CA SER A 234 -3.62 -5.06 -36.16
C SER A 234 -2.12 -4.87 -35.90
N TRP A 235 -1.33 -4.57 -36.92
CA TRP A 235 0.13 -4.49 -36.83
C TRP A 235 0.69 -3.56 -35.73
N PRO A 236 0.03 -2.44 -35.33
CA PRO A 236 0.56 -1.61 -34.25
C PRO A 236 0.54 -2.30 -32.88
N LEU A 237 -0.41 -3.23 -32.69
CA LEU A 237 -0.61 -3.97 -31.44
C LEU A 237 0.23 -5.26 -31.38
N LEU A 238 0.80 -5.70 -32.50
CA LEU A 238 1.67 -6.87 -32.54
C LEU A 238 3.04 -6.52 -31.95
N GLY A 239 3.52 -7.36 -31.02
CA GLY A 239 4.90 -7.24 -30.52
C GLY A 239 5.93 -7.36 -31.65
N THR A 240 7.04 -6.62 -31.55
CA THR A 240 8.02 -6.45 -32.63
C THR A 240 8.44 -7.74 -33.33
N ARG A 241 8.85 -8.77 -32.55
CA ARG A 241 9.29 -10.05 -33.12
C ARG A 241 8.18 -10.78 -33.89
N ARG A 242 6.97 -10.79 -33.34
CA ARG A 242 5.81 -11.46 -33.96
C ARG A 242 5.43 -10.75 -35.25
N ARG A 243 5.43 -9.41 -35.25
CA ARG A 243 5.18 -8.61 -36.44
C ARG A 243 6.20 -8.88 -37.54
N GLU A 244 7.50 -8.91 -37.20
CA GLU A 244 8.58 -9.23 -38.14
C GLU A 244 8.41 -10.62 -38.74
N THR A 245 8.09 -11.62 -37.90
CA THR A 245 7.90 -13.01 -38.35
C THR A 245 6.73 -13.13 -39.33
N ILE A 246 5.58 -12.52 -39.01
CA ILE A 246 4.40 -12.53 -39.89
C ILE A 246 4.68 -11.78 -41.20
N LEU A 247 5.31 -10.61 -41.11
CA LEU A 247 5.69 -9.81 -42.28
C LEU A 247 6.62 -10.60 -43.22
N GLU A 248 7.66 -11.23 -42.69
CA GLU A 248 8.59 -12.05 -43.46
C GLU A 248 7.90 -13.25 -44.12
N ALA A 249 6.98 -13.91 -43.41
CA ALA A 249 6.18 -15.00 -43.97
C ALA A 249 5.32 -14.53 -45.15
N ILE A 250 4.62 -13.40 -44.99
CA ILE A 250 3.79 -12.79 -46.05
C ILE A 250 4.65 -12.45 -47.29
N VAL A 251 5.81 -11.82 -47.08
CA VAL A 251 6.74 -11.42 -48.16
C VAL A 251 7.37 -12.63 -48.85
N ALA A 252 7.75 -13.67 -48.10
CA ALA A 252 8.35 -14.88 -48.66
C ALA A 252 7.37 -15.69 -49.53
N LEU A 253 6.08 -15.65 -49.21
CA LEU A 253 5.02 -16.34 -49.94
C LEU A 253 4.67 -15.64 -51.26
N HIS A 254 4.60 -14.31 -51.28
CA HIS A 254 4.07 -13.53 -52.41
C HIS A 254 4.65 -13.88 -53.80
N PRO A 255 5.97 -14.02 -53.99
CA PRO A 255 6.55 -14.41 -55.28
C PRO A 255 6.09 -15.79 -55.79
N ARG A 256 5.67 -16.67 -54.87
CA ARG A 256 5.33 -18.07 -55.13
C ARG A 256 3.84 -18.29 -55.39
N LEU A 257 2.97 -17.32 -55.10
CA LEU A 257 1.50 -17.46 -55.15
C LEU A 257 0.87 -17.32 -56.57
N GLY A 258 1.68 -17.26 -57.62
CA GLY A 258 1.19 -17.26 -59.01
C GLY A 258 2.08 -16.48 -59.98
N ASN A 259 1.54 -16.26 -61.19
CA ASN A 259 2.16 -15.42 -62.21
C ASN A 259 2.11 -13.93 -61.86
N SER A 260 2.70 -13.07 -62.69
CA SER A 260 2.72 -11.61 -62.47
C SER A 260 1.32 -11.01 -62.29
N GLU A 261 0.36 -11.45 -63.10
CA GLU A 261 -1.03 -11.00 -63.05
C GLU A 261 -1.72 -11.37 -61.73
N SER A 262 -1.56 -12.61 -61.27
CA SER A 262 -2.10 -13.07 -59.98
C SER A 262 -1.53 -12.27 -58.81
N ARG A 263 -0.23 -11.95 -58.84
CA ARG A 263 0.43 -11.13 -57.82
C ARG A 263 -0.08 -9.68 -57.82
N LEU A 264 -0.33 -9.11 -59.00
CA LEU A 264 -0.96 -7.78 -59.10
C LEU A 264 -2.37 -7.77 -58.51
N MET A 265 -3.16 -8.82 -58.76
CA MET A 265 -4.51 -8.97 -58.18
C MET A 265 -4.48 -9.09 -56.66
N LEU A 266 -3.52 -9.84 -56.10
CA LEU A 266 -3.32 -9.95 -54.65
C LEU A 266 -2.90 -8.62 -54.00
N ARG A 267 -2.17 -7.77 -54.73
CA ARG A 267 -1.73 -6.46 -54.23
C ARG A 267 -2.80 -5.37 -54.36
N ALA A 268 -3.75 -5.50 -55.27
CA ALA A 268 -4.76 -4.47 -55.54
C ALA A 268 -5.54 -4.00 -54.28
N PRO A 269 -5.98 -4.87 -53.35
CA PRO A 269 -6.62 -4.41 -52.11
C PRO A 269 -5.72 -3.53 -51.23
N LEU A 270 -4.41 -3.83 -51.17
CA LEU A 270 -3.45 -3.03 -50.41
C LEU A 270 -3.25 -1.64 -51.02
N GLU A 271 -3.23 -1.52 -52.35
CA GLU A 271 -3.14 -0.22 -53.02
C GLU A 271 -4.39 0.63 -52.74
N VAL A 272 -5.57 -0.01 -52.68
CA VAL A 272 -6.81 0.67 -52.27
C VAL A 272 -6.70 1.18 -50.83
N MET A 273 -6.26 0.35 -49.88
CA MET A 273 -6.06 0.76 -48.48
C MET A 273 -5.06 1.90 -48.35
N ARG A 274 -3.93 1.82 -49.05
CA ARG A 274 -2.88 2.86 -49.06
C ARG A 274 -3.39 4.19 -49.60
N ALA A 275 -4.28 4.16 -50.59
CA ALA A 275 -4.84 5.35 -51.23
C ALA A 275 -5.92 6.07 -50.39
N VAL A 276 -6.44 5.42 -49.33
CA VAL A 276 -7.44 6.02 -48.44
C VAL A 276 -6.89 7.30 -47.79
N ARG A 277 -7.66 8.38 -47.90
CA ARG A 277 -7.32 9.71 -47.36
C ARG A 277 -8.10 10.09 -46.10
N THR A 278 -8.92 9.18 -45.57
CA THR A 278 -9.63 9.42 -44.31
C THR A 278 -8.70 9.25 -43.12
N ASP A 279 -8.88 10.08 -42.10
CA ASP A 279 -8.06 10.08 -40.88
C ASP A 279 -8.76 9.37 -39.71
N THR A 280 -9.62 8.39 -40.00
CA THR A 280 -10.19 7.53 -38.95
C THR A 280 -9.11 6.62 -38.36
N PRO A 281 -9.21 6.22 -37.08
CA PRO A 281 -8.23 5.34 -36.44
C PRO A 281 -7.90 4.08 -37.26
N GLU A 282 -8.94 3.44 -37.77
CA GLU A 282 -8.85 2.25 -38.60
C GLU A 282 -8.16 2.51 -39.94
N ALA A 283 -8.43 3.65 -40.59
CA ALA A 283 -7.78 4.03 -41.84
C ALA A 283 -6.30 4.39 -41.62
N ILE A 284 -5.94 4.98 -40.46
CA ILE A 284 -4.56 5.27 -40.10
C ILE A 284 -3.75 3.97 -40.03
N TRP A 285 -4.27 2.94 -39.35
CA TRP A 285 -3.58 1.66 -39.21
C TRP A 285 -3.52 0.89 -40.52
N ARG A 286 -4.66 0.73 -41.21
CA ARG A 286 -4.71 -0.02 -42.47
C ARG A 286 -3.88 0.65 -43.57
N GLY A 287 -3.96 1.98 -43.70
CA GLY A 287 -3.24 2.71 -44.74
C GLY A 287 -1.73 2.71 -44.54
N SER A 288 -1.25 2.96 -43.32
CA SER A 288 0.19 2.87 -43.00
C SER A 288 0.72 1.43 -43.09
N GLY A 289 -0.05 0.45 -42.60
CA GLY A 289 0.28 -0.96 -42.73
C GLY A 289 0.34 -1.43 -44.17
N ALA A 290 -0.60 -1.00 -45.02
CA ALA A 290 -0.61 -1.31 -46.44
C ALA A 290 0.58 -0.65 -47.17
N ALA A 291 0.88 0.61 -46.87
CA ALA A 291 2.06 1.30 -47.41
C ALA A 291 3.36 0.56 -47.06
N GLY A 292 3.53 0.18 -45.80
CA GLY A 292 4.66 -0.62 -45.34
C GLY A 292 4.73 -1.99 -46.03
N LEU A 293 3.60 -2.69 -46.14
CA LEU A 293 3.58 -4.03 -46.72
C LEU A 293 3.89 -4.00 -48.21
N ILE A 294 3.36 -3.02 -48.95
CA ILE A 294 3.68 -2.77 -50.36
C ILE A 294 5.18 -2.57 -50.55
N ALA A 295 5.81 -1.72 -49.73
CA ALA A 295 7.26 -1.50 -49.80
C ALA A 295 8.07 -2.76 -49.48
N ALA A 296 7.63 -3.54 -48.49
CA ALA A 296 8.26 -4.82 -48.16
C ALA A 296 8.13 -5.86 -49.29
N LEU A 297 6.99 -5.87 -50.01
CA LEU A 297 6.75 -6.75 -51.16
C LEU A 297 7.56 -6.35 -52.41
N ASP A 298 7.96 -5.09 -52.53
CA ASP A 298 8.83 -4.59 -53.61
C ASP A 298 10.30 -5.00 -53.45
N LEU A 299 10.69 -5.47 -52.27
CA LEU A 299 12.04 -5.98 -52.02
C LEU A 299 12.25 -7.37 -52.64
N ARG A 300 13.46 -7.58 -53.17
CA ARG A 300 13.87 -8.88 -53.73
C ARG A 300 14.28 -9.91 -52.66
N SER A 301 14.50 -9.49 -51.41
CA SER A 301 14.93 -10.34 -50.29
C SER A 301 14.17 -10.03 -49.00
N ALA A 302 13.69 -11.06 -48.31
CA ALA A 302 12.88 -10.93 -47.09
C ALA A 302 13.62 -10.26 -45.90
N GLY A 303 14.96 -10.40 -45.80
CA GLY A 303 15.73 -9.86 -44.66
C GLY A 303 15.72 -8.32 -44.53
N GLY A 304 15.30 -7.59 -45.57
CA GLY A 304 15.12 -6.13 -45.52
C GLY A 304 13.67 -5.69 -45.30
N ALA A 305 12.71 -6.62 -45.27
CA ALA A 305 11.28 -6.33 -45.23
C ALA A 305 10.85 -5.51 -44.00
N PRO A 306 11.31 -5.79 -42.77
CA PRO A 306 10.93 -5.01 -41.61
C PRO A 306 11.33 -3.52 -41.69
N LEU A 307 12.51 -3.24 -42.24
CA LEU A 307 13.01 -1.88 -42.39
C LEU A 307 12.20 -1.09 -43.43
N ALA A 308 12.04 -1.65 -44.63
CA ALA A 308 11.25 -1.02 -45.69
C ALA A 308 9.79 -0.84 -45.30
N PHE A 309 9.24 -1.78 -44.53
CA PHE A 309 7.91 -1.65 -43.94
C PHE A 309 7.83 -0.44 -43.02
N GLY A 310 8.77 -0.32 -42.07
CA GLY A 310 8.81 0.78 -41.11
C GLY A 310 8.96 2.14 -41.80
N GLU A 311 9.88 2.27 -42.76
CA GLU A 311 10.11 3.51 -43.52
C GLU A 311 8.85 3.96 -44.28
N ALA A 312 8.24 3.07 -45.07
CA ALA A 312 7.07 3.43 -45.85
C ALA A 312 5.81 3.65 -45.00
N ALA A 313 5.65 2.93 -43.89
CA ALA A 313 4.60 3.19 -42.92
C ALA A 313 4.76 4.59 -42.29
N LEU A 314 5.98 4.97 -41.92
CA LEU A 314 6.28 6.31 -41.39
C LEU A 314 6.03 7.40 -42.42
N ASP A 315 6.53 7.24 -43.65
CA ASP A 315 6.30 8.17 -44.76
C ASP A 315 4.81 8.42 -44.99
N TRP A 316 4.00 7.35 -44.89
CA TRP A 316 2.55 7.47 -45.01
C TRP A 316 1.91 8.21 -43.83
N LEU A 317 2.45 8.07 -42.62
CA LEU A 317 1.98 8.76 -41.40
C LEU A 317 2.38 10.24 -41.36
N VAL A 318 3.46 10.67 -42.04
CA VAL A 318 3.97 12.06 -41.98
C VAL A 318 2.88 13.10 -42.25
N PRO A 319 2.10 13.02 -43.35
CA PRO A 319 1.04 13.99 -43.63
C PRO A 319 -0.10 13.96 -42.60
N ARG A 320 -0.29 12.85 -41.87
CA ARG A 320 -1.35 12.69 -40.86
C ARG A 320 -1.00 13.21 -39.47
N THR A 321 0.24 13.65 -39.25
CA THR A 321 0.57 14.46 -38.07
C THR A 321 -0.37 15.67 -38.00
N LYS A 322 -0.65 16.31 -39.16
CA LYS A 322 -1.59 17.43 -39.25
C LYS A 322 -3.01 17.01 -38.87
N ALA A 323 -3.48 15.86 -39.33
CA ALA A 323 -4.80 15.36 -39.00
C ALA A 323 -4.97 15.07 -37.50
N ALA A 324 -3.95 14.47 -36.85
CA ALA A 324 -3.94 14.29 -35.40
C ALA A 324 -4.03 15.64 -34.67
N CYS A 325 -3.29 16.65 -35.14
CA CYS A 325 -3.38 18.00 -34.62
C CYS A 325 -4.77 18.62 -34.84
N ASP A 326 -5.34 18.49 -36.03
CA ASP A 326 -6.69 18.98 -36.34
C ASP A 326 -7.77 18.32 -35.46
N ALA A 327 -7.63 17.02 -35.15
CA ALA A 327 -8.50 16.32 -34.21
C ALA A 327 -8.41 16.93 -32.80
N VAL A 328 -7.22 17.29 -32.32
CA VAL A 328 -7.05 18.00 -31.04
C VAL A 328 -7.73 19.37 -31.06
N PHE A 329 -7.58 20.13 -32.14
CA PHE A 329 -8.19 21.45 -32.30
C PHE A 329 -9.71 21.42 -32.53
N SER A 330 -10.28 20.26 -32.87
CA SER A 330 -11.74 20.09 -32.93
C SER A 330 -12.41 20.28 -31.55
N GLY A 331 -11.64 20.11 -30.46
CA GLY A 331 -12.14 20.17 -29.09
C GLY A 331 -12.96 18.96 -28.65
N ASN A 332 -13.16 17.96 -29.52
CA ASN A 332 -13.85 16.72 -29.18
C ASN A 332 -12.87 15.72 -28.52
N PRO A 333 -13.03 15.40 -27.23
CA PRO A 333 -12.09 14.57 -26.49
C PRO A 333 -12.01 13.14 -27.02
N THR A 334 -13.12 12.53 -27.45
CA THR A 334 -13.12 11.15 -27.95
C THR A 334 -12.43 11.05 -29.30
N GLN A 335 -12.79 11.95 -30.23
CA GLN A 335 -12.15 12.00 -31.54
C GLN A 335 -10.64 12.27 -31.44
N ALA A 336 -10.23 13.19 -30.56
CA ALA A 336 -8.81 13.47 -30.34
C ALA A 336 -8.08 12.28 -29.71
N ALA A 337 -8.68 11.64 -28.70
CA ALA A 337 -8.10 10.44 -28.09
C ALA A 337 -7.91 9.33 -29.13
N ASP A 338 -8.94 9.01 -29.91
CA ASP A 338 -8.91 7.93 -30.89
C ASP A 338 -7.88 8.17 -32.01
N VAL A 339 -7.84 9.39 -32.57
CA VAL A 339 -6.95 9.71 -33.70
C VAL A 339 -5.50 9.83 -33.23
N VAL A 340 -5.26 10.49 -32.09
CA VAL A 340 -3.91 10.66 -31.53
C VAL A 340 -3.35 9.33 -31.06
N ASP A 341 -4.13 8.50 -30.38
CA ASP A 341 -3.71 7.17 -29.94
C ASP A 341 -3.41 6.26 -31.14
N ALA A 342 -4.28 6.23 -32.14
CA ALA A 342 -4.04 5.44 -33.35
C ALA A 342 -2.77 5.87 -34.10
N TRP A 343 -2.54 7.18 -34.24
CA TRP A 343 -1.33 7.73 -34.85
C TRP A 343 -0.08 7.43 -34.02
N LEU A 344 -0.16 7.55 -32.69
CA LEU A 344 0.95 7.31 -31.79
C LEU A 344 1.35 5.83 -31.80
N GLN A 345 0.39 4.91 -31.64
CA GLN A 345 0.64 3.46 -31.68
C GLN A 345 1.26 3.04 -33.01
N ALA A 346 0.76 3.54 -34.14
CA ALA A 346 1.35 3.26 -35.45
C ALA A 346 2.79 3.81 -35.56
N THR A 347 3.04 5.02 -35.06
CA THR A 347 4.39 5.63 -35.07
C THR A 347 5.37 4.83 -34.20
N GLU A 348 4.96 4.42 -33.00
CA GLU A 348 5.77 3.60 -32.08
C GLU A 348 6.07 2.22 -32.68
N ALA A 349 5.05 1.60 -33.27
CA ALA A 349 5.18 0.33 -33.93
C ALA A 349 6.18 0.39 -35.09
N ALA A 350 6.09 1.40 -35.95
CA ALA A 350 6.98 1.54 -37.12
C ALA A 350 8.44 1.86 -36.73
N THR A 351 8.64 2.57 -35.62
CA THR A 351 9.96 2.99 -35.13
C THR A 351 10.62 1.98 -34.18
N SER A 352 9.94 0.87 -33.86
CA SER A 352 10.52 -0.15 -32.96
C SER A 352 11.73 -0.89 -33.56
N ALA A 353 11.89 -0.89 -34.88
CA ALA A 353 13.06 -1.40 -35.58
C ALA A 353 14.29 -0.50 -35.33
N GLY A 354 15.44 -1.12 -35.06
CA GLY A 354 16.67 -0.46 -34.60
C GLY A 354 17.01 0.90 -35.22
N PRO A 355 17.17 1.01 -36.55
CA PRO A 355 17.60 2.26 -37.20
C PRO A 355 16.55 3.38 -37.19
N LEU A 356 15.27 3.07 -36.95
CA LEU A 356 14.17 4.04 -36.97
C LEU A 356 13.78 4.54 -35.57
N ARG A 357 14.43 4.06 -34.50
CA ARG A 357 14.07 4.41 -33.12
C ARG A 357 14.11 5.90 -32.82
N ASP A 358 15.03 6.61 -33.47
CA ASP A 358 15.21 8.05 -33.30
C ASP A 358 14.12 8.88 -34.00
N GLU A 359 13.46 8.34 -35.03
CA GLU A 359 12.36 9.00 -35.73
C GLU A 359 11.13 9.20 -34.82
N ARG A 360 10.91 8.30 -33.85
CA ARG A 360 9.76 8.36 -32.94
C ARG A 360 9.65 9.71 -32.24
N ASP A 361 10.74 10.13 -31.59
CA ASP A 361 10.77 11.38 -30.84
C ASP A 361 10.59 12.57 -31.77
N THR A 362 11.22 12.55 -32.94
CA THR A 362 11.09 13.60 -33.95
C THR A 362 9.63 13.79 -34.35
N ARG A 363 8.85 12.72 -34.52
CA ARG A 363 7.42 12.79 -34.85
C ARG A 363 6.57 13.30 -33.70
N ILE A 364 6.78 12.79 -32.49
CA ILE A 364 6.09 13.27 -31.29
C ILE A 364 6.34 14.77 -31.10
N MET A 365 7.60 15.19 -31.20
CA MET A 365 7.98 16.60 -31.11
C MET A 365 7.38 17.44 -32.24
N SER A 366 7.28 16.91 -33.46
CA SER A 366 6.63 17.62 -34.57
C SER A 366 5.14 17.88 -34.31
N LEU A 367 4.42 16.94 -33.69
CA LEU A 367 3.03 17.16 -33.30
C LEU A 367 2.90 18.23 -32.22
N ILE A 368 3.76 18.20 -31.19
CA ILE A 368 3.81 19.24 -30.15
C ILE A 368 4.17 20.61 -30.76
N ASP A 369 5.14 20.67 -31.68
CA ASP A 369 5.54 21.90 -32.37
C ASP A 369 4.35 22.52 -33.12
N MET A 370 3.58 21.72 -33.87
CA MET A 370 2.38 22.23 -34.54
C MET A 370 1.31 22.70 -33.55
N MET A 371 1.13 22.02 -32.42
CA MET A 371 0.20 22.47 -31.37
C MET A 371 0.64 23.82 -30.77
N LEU A 372 1.93 23.99 -30.50
CA LEU A 372 2.51 25.25 -30.00
C LEU A 372 2.34 26.39 -31.01
N ARG A 373 2.69 26.15 -32.28
CA ARG A 373 2.62 27.15 -33.36
C ARG A 373 1.19 27.55 -33.72
N ARG A 374 0.22 26.66 -33.51
CA ARG A 374 -1.22 26.93 -33.66
C ARG A 374 -1.87 27.43 -32.36
N THR A 375 -1.08 27.80 -31.36
CA THR A 375 -1.54 28.35 -30.08
C THR A 375 -2.57 27.46 -29.37
N ALA A 376 -2.26 26.17 -29.23
CA ALA A 376 -3.13 25.25 -28.51
C ALA A 376 -3.36 25.73 -27.04
N PRO A 377 -4.60 25.68 -26.53
CA PRO A 377 -4.94 26.19 -25.20
C PRO A 377 -4.48 25.24 -24.09
N PHE A 378 -3.21 25.36 -23.67
CA PHE A 378 -2.62 24.59 -22.56
C PHE A 378 -2.89 25.19 -21.17
N GLU A 379 -3.58 26.34 -21.09
CA GLU A 379 -3.81 27.08 -19.83
C GLU A 379 -4.83 26.42 -18.90
N ARG A 380 -5.67 25.53 -19.45
CA ARG A 380 -6.75 24.87 -18.72
C ARG A 380 -6.74 23.37 -19.04
N PRO A 381 -7.14 22.52 -18.07
CA PRO A 381 -7.39 21.11 -18.35
C PRO A 381 -8.35 20.94 -19.53
N GLY A 382 -8.02 20.05 -20.46
CA GLY A 382 -8.77 19.82 -21.68
C GLY A 382 -7.93 19.12 -22.74
N VAL A 383 -8.55 18.87 -23.90
CA VAL A 383 -8.02 18.00 -24.98
C VAL A 383 -6.58 18.32 -25.36
N SER A 384 -6.21 19.59 -25.49
CA SER A 384 -4.84 19.98 -25.85
C SER A 384 -3.82 19.65 -24.77
N ALA A 385 -4.11 19.95 -23.50
CA ALA A 385 -3.22 19.64 -22.37
C ALA A 385 -3.12 18.13 -22.15
N ASP A 386 -4.24 17.41 -22.26
CA ASP A 386 -4.31 15.95 -22.16
C ASP A 386 -3.49 15.27 -23.27
N THR A 387 -3.58 15.80 -24.49
CA THR A 387 -2.80 15.32 -25.64
C THR A 387 -1.32 15.56 -25.42
N ALA A 388 -0.92 16.78 -25.03
CA ALA A 388 0.48 17.08 -24.74
C ALA A 388 1.03 16.20 -23.62
N GLY A 389 0.25 15.93 -22.56
CA GLY A 389 0.67 15.03 -21.50
C GLY A 389 0.91 13.61 -21.98
N THR A 390 0.04 13.09 -22.85
CA THR A 390 0.17 11.77 -23.48
C THR A 390 1.41 11.69 -24.38
N LEU A 391 1.63 12.72 -25.22
CA LEU A 391 2.78 12.79 -26.11
C LEU A 391 4.11 12.92 -25.34
N LEU A 392 4.15 13.76 -24.31
CA LEU A 392 5.31 13.89 -23.44
C LEU A 392 5.58 12.59 -22.64
N ASP A 393 4.58 11.72 -22.47
CA ASP A 393 4.76 10.40 -21.87
C ASP A 393 5.40 9.36 -22.78
N ALA A 394 5.09 9.44 -24.07
CA ALA A 394 5.74 8.60 -25.05
C ALA A 394 7.24 8.91 -25.24
N LEU A 395 7.73 10.08 -24.80
CA LEU A 395 9.15 10.44 -24.94
C LEU A 395 10.06 9.69 -23.96
N ALA A 396 11.19 9.17 -24.44
CA ALA A 396 12.17 8.50 -23.60
C ALA A 396 13.17 9.50 -22.98
N TRP A 397 12.78 10.12 -21.87
CA TRP A 397 13.56 11.15 -21.17
C TRP A 397 14.89 10.66 -20.58
N THR A 398 15.06 9.36 -20.38
CA THR A 398 16.28 8.72 -19.83
C THR A 398 17.10 7.98 -20.89
N GLY A 399 16.87 8.26 -22.17
CA GLY A 399 17.57 7.63 -23.29
C GLY A 399 19.05 8.05 -23.44
N GLU A 400 19.67 7.57 -24.52
CA GLU A 400 21.06 7.87 -24.87
C GLU A 400 21.33 9.39 -24.91
N PRO A 401 22.57 9.84 -24.59
CA PRO A 401 22.91 11.27 -24.56
C PRO A 401 22.56 12.02 -25.85
N ALA A 402 22.83 11.42 -27.02
CA ALA A 402 22.51 12.02 -28.31
C ALA A 402 21.00 12.30 -28.48
N ARG A 403 20.16 11.36 -28.03
CA ARG A 403 18.70 11.49 -28.05
C ARG A 403 18.22 12.63 -27.16
N ARG A 404 18.76 12.72 -25.94
CA ARG A 404 18.47 13.81 -25.01
C ARG A 404 18.94 15.17 -25.51
N SER A 405 20.10 15.23 -26.16
CA SER A 405 20.59 16.46 -26.80
C SER A 405 19.65 16.94 -27.90
N ARG A 406 19.05 16.03 -28.69
CA ARG A 406 18.02 16.39 -29.69
C ARG A 406 16.76 16.93 -29.04
N ILE A 407 16.24 16.26 -28.00
CA ILE A 407 15.07 16.74 -27.24
C ILE A 407 15.34 18.14 -26.65
N ALA A 408 16.51 18.34 -26.02
CA ALA A 408 16.92 19.64 -25.49
C ALA A 408 17.01 20.71 -26.59
N ALA A 409 17.55 20.37 -27.76
CA ALA A 409 17.65 21.29 -28.90
C ALA A 409 16.26 21.71 -29.39
N THR A 410 15.31 20.79 -29.49
CA THR A 410 13.93 21.11 -29.88
C THR A 410 13.24 22.02 -28.86
N PHE A 411 13.36 21.73 -27.57
CA PHE A 411 12.83 22.61 -26.52
C PHE A 411 13.46 24.00 -26.56
N ARG A 412 14.77 24.09 -26.80
CA ARG A 412 15.46 25.38 -26.99
C ARG A 412 14.88 26.14 -28.18
N THR A 413 14.64 25.48 -29.32
CA THR A 413 14.00 26.11 -30.48
C THR A 413 12.64 26.70 -30.11
N TRP A 414 11.79 25.98 -29.35
CA TRP A 414 10.51 26.52 -28.92
C TRP A 414 10.64 27.70 -27.95
N LEU A 415 11.59 27.63 -27.01
CA LEU A 415 11.82 28.68 -26.03
C LEU A 415 12.44 29.93 -26.65
N GLU A 416 13.24 29.80 -27.71
CA GLU A 416 13.89 30.93 -28.37
C GLU A 416 13.12 31.48 -29.58
N ASP A 417 12.05 30.81 -30.01
CA ASP A 417 11.21 31.25 -31.13
C ASP A 417 10.14 32.28 -30.69
N PRO A 418 10.19 33.54 -31.16
CA PRO A 418 9.23 34.57 -30.79
C PRO A 418 7.80 34.27 -31.28
N THR A 419 7.63 33.39 -32.27
CA THR A 419 6.30 33.00 -32.79
C THR A 419 5.55 32.05 -31.85
N VAL A 420 6.26 31.40 -30.91
CA VAL A 420 5.64 30.55 -29.89
C VAL A 420 5.29 31.41 -28.67
N SER A 421 4.01 31.41 -28.28
CA SER A 421 3.56 32.23 -27.16
C SER A 421 4.12 31.75 -25.81
N ALA A 422 4.54 32.70 -24.97
CA ALA A 422 5.01 32.41 -23.61
C ALA A 422 3.95 31.68 -22.76
N VAL A 423 2.67 31.94 -23.05
CA VAL A 423 1.55 31.29 -22.36
C VAL A 423 1.41 29.82 -22.74
N SER A 424 1.57 29.48 -24.03
CA SER A 424 1.59 28.08 -24.47
C SER A 424 2.79 27.32 -23.90
N LEU A 425 3.95 27.97 -23.80
CA LEU A 425 5.16 27.40 -23.18
C LEU A 425 4.98 27.20 -21.68
N HIS A 426 4.35 28.13 -20.98
CA HIS A 426 4.00 27.97 -19.56
C HIS A 426 3.08 26.77 -19.34
N GLY A 427 2.06 26.61 -20.19
CA GLY A 427 1.17 25.45 -20.15
C GLY A 427 1.91 24.14 -20.42
N LEU A 428 2.70 24.04 -21.49
CA LEU A 428 3.46 22.84 -21.83
C LEU A 428 4.48 22.46 -20.74
N THR A 429 5.24 23.44 -20.23
CA THR A 429 6.19 23.19 -19.14
C THR A 429 5.49 22.88 -17.81
N SER A 430 4.27 23.36 -17.59
CA SER A 430 3.42 22.97 -16.47
C SER A 430 2.90 21.52 -16.59
N VAL A 431 2.53 21.08 -17.80
CA VAL A 431 2.18 19.67 -18.07
C VAL A 431 3.37 18.77 -17.75
N LEU A 432 4.56 19.15 -18.22
CA LEU A 432 5.80 18.42 -17.95
C LEU A 432 6.14 18.42 -16.45
N ALA A 433 5.92 19.54 -15.75
CA ALA A 433 6.13 19.65 -14.31
C ALA A 433 5.21 18.74 -13.49
N ALA A 434 3.95 18.58 -13.92
CA ALA A 434 3.02 17.66 -13.28
C ALA A 434 3.43 16.20 -13.47
N ARG A 435 4.05 15.86 -14.62
CA ARG A 435 4.58 14.52 -14.92
C ARG A 435 5.83 14.16 -14.13
N ARG A 436 6.76 15.10 -13.97
CA ARG A 436 8.09 14.88 -13.37
C ARG A 436 8.82 13.74 -14.10
N PRO A 437 9.27 13.95 -15.35
CA PRO A 437 9.83 12.90 -16.22
C PRO A 437 11.13 12.25 -15.72
N GLY A 438 11.68 12.70 -14.59
CA GLY A 438 12.86 12.12 -13.95
C GLY A 438 13.35 12.95 -12.75
N ALA A 439 14.40 12.47 -12.10
CA ALA A 439 15.05 13.15 -10.98
C ALA A 439 15.63 14.53 -11.37
N TRP A 440 16.12 14.63 -12.62
CA TRP A 440 16.66 15.84 -13.24
C TRP A 440 15.66 17.00 -13.37
N TRP A 441 14.35 16.76 -13.23
CA TRP A 441 13.35 17.82 -13.41
C TRP A 441 13.33 18.78 -12.21
N GLU A 442 13.53 20.08 -12.47
CA GLU A 442 13.59 21.14 -11.46
C GLU A 442 12.39 22.11 -11.58
N PRO A 443 11.83 22.63 -10.47
CA PRO A 443 10.65 23.50 -10.49
C PRO A 443 10.81 24.83 -11.26
N TRP A 444 12.03 25.34 -11.41
CA TRP A 444 12.30 26.56 -12.18
C TRP A 444 12.37 26.34 -13.70
N LEU A 445 12.17 25.11 -14.18
CA LEU A 445 12.01 24.81 -15.61
C LEU A 445 10.62 25.16 -16.14
N VAL A 446 9.70 25.59 -15.27
CA VAL A 446 8.39 26.14 -15.65
C VAL A 446 8.57 27.58 -16.12
N VAL A 447 8.31 27.82 -17.41
CA VAL A 447 8.35 29.16 -18.02
C VAL A 447 7.21 29.99 -17.47
N SER A 448 7.43 31.27 -17.14
CA SER A 448 6.32 32.17 -16.77
C SER A 448 5.45 32.50 -17.98
N ALA A 449 4.12 32.59 -17.80
CA ALA A 449 3.20 33.06 -18.85
C ALA A 449 3.51 34.48 -19.35
N ARG A 450 4.30 35.26 -18.58
CA ARG A 450 4.76 36.61 -18.91
C ARG A 450 6.28 36.67 -19.18
N ALA A 451 6.94 35.53 -19.38
CA ALA A 451 8.38 35.47 -19.61
C ALA A 451 8.77 36.24 -20.87
N ASP A 452 9.77 37.10 -20.76
CA ASP A 452 10.40 37.75 -21.91
C ASP A 452 11.37 36.78 -22.63
N MET A 453 11.95 37.21 -23.75
CA MET A 453 12.88 36.36 -24.51
C MET A 453 14.14 36.00 -23.72
N ALA A 454 14.58 36.87 -22.79
CA ALA A 454 15.76 36.61 -21.98
C ALA A 454 15.49 35.56 -20.90
N ASP A 455 14.32 35.60 -20.25
CA ASP A 455 13.82 34.57 -19.33
C ASP A 455 13.68 33.22 -20.03
N ARG A 456 13.13 33.21 -21.25
CA ARG A 456 12.95 31.99 -22.03
C ARG A 456 14.29 31.36 -22.44
N ALA A 457 15.25 32.16 -22.90
CA ALA A 457 16.60 31.67 -23.23
C ALA A 457 17.32 31.10 -22.00
N ARG A 458 17.21 31.77 -20.84
CA ARG A 458 17.73 31.23 -19.55
C ARG A 458 17.09 29.89 -19.20
N THR A 459 15.78 29.77 -19.36
CA THR A 459 15.04 28.54 -19.10
C THR A 459 15.47 27.42 -20.05
N ALA A 460 15.76 27.73 -21.32
CA ALA A 460 16.27 26.78 -22.30
C ALA A 460 17.64 26.23 -21.92
N ASP A 461 18.54 27.10 -21.46
CA ASP A 461 19.86 26.68 -20.98
C ASP A 461 19.78 25.82 -19.72
N HIS A 462 18.90 26.18 -18.77
CA HIS A 462 18.64 25.36 -17.59
C HIS A 462 18.06 23.99 -17.97
N PHE A 463 17.08 23.95 -18.89
CA PHE A 463 16.48 22.72 -19.37
C PHE A 463 17.52 21.80 -20.03
N ALA A 464 18.32 22.34 -20.95
CA ALA A 464 19.38 21.59 -21.62
C ALA A 464 20.42 21.06 -20.62
N THR A 465 20.80 21.88 -19.63
CA THR A 465 21.75 21.49 -18.58
C THR A 465 21.18 20.37 -17.70
N ALA A 466 19.94 20.50 -17.24
CA ALA A 466 19.27 19.51 -16.41
C ALA A 466 19.08 18.18 -17.16
N LEU A 467 18.59 18.25 -18.40
CA LEU A 467 18.42 17.05 -19.23
C LEU A 467 19.76 16.40 -19.62
N ALA A 468 20.83 17.18 -19.78
CA ALA A 468 22.18 16.66 -19.96
C ALA A 468 22.71 16.03 -18.67
N ALA A 469 22.45 16.60 -17.49
CA ALA A 469 22.86 16.07 -16.18
C ALA A 469 22.23 14.70 -15.88
N ALA A 470 21.08 14.39 -16.50
CA ALA A 470 20.55 13.03 -16.52
C ALA A 470 21.53 11.98 -17.13
N SER A 471 22.65 12.40 -17.76
CA SER A 471 23.74 11.54 -18.28
C SER A 471 24.79 11.26 -17.23
N THR A 472 25.09 12.23 -16.39
CA THR A 472 26.10 12.14 -15.33
C THR A 472 25.53 11.43 -14.11
N GLU A 473 24.21 11.48 -13.89
CA GLU A 473 23.50 10.59 -12.96
C GLU A 473 23.50 9.11 -13.42
N VAL A 474 23.85 8.82 -14.69
CA VAL A 474 23.98 7.44 -15.21
C VAL A 474 25.36 6.85 -14.97
N VAL A 475 26.42 7.66 -14.82
CA VAL A 475 27.81 7.18 -14.73
C VAL A 475 28.56 7.63 -13.46
N ALA A 476 28.08 8.64 -12.72
CA ALA A 476 28.81 9.23 -11.59
C ALA A 476 28.01 9.40 -10.28
N ALA A 477 26.85 8.77 -10.12
CA ALA A 477 26.03 8.92 -8.91
C ALA A 477 26.36 7.88 -7.84
N ASN A 478 27.39 8.18 -7.04
CA ASN A 478 27.45 7.85 -5.60
C ASN A 478 26.41 8.67 -4.78
N ASP A 479 25.37 9.21 -5.41
CA ASP A 479 24.38 10.06 -4.77
C ASP A 479 23.10 9.26 -4.47
N SER A 480 22.82 9.12 -3.18
CA SER A 480 21.61 8.55 -2.60
C SER A 480 20.34 9.01 -3.32
N PRO A 481 19.29 8.19 -3.41
CA PRO A 481 18.00 8.65 -3.91
C PRO A 481 17.45 9.72 -2.96
N ARG A 482 17.64 11.00 -3.31
CA ARG A 482 17.19 12.12 -2.48
C ARG A 482 15.66 12.17 -2.52
N ILE A 483 15.03 11.74 -1.44
CA ILE A 483 13.60 11.90 -1.23
C ILE A 483 13.31 13.41 -1.09
N ARG A 484 12.59 13.99 -2.07
CA ARG A 484 12.33 15.44 -2.15
C ARG A 484 11.64 15.95 -0.87
N GLY A 485 12.17 17.00 -0.26
CA GLY A 485 11.63 17.60 0.97
C GLY A 485 12.06 16.92 2.27
N VAL A 486 12.92 15.91 2.20
CA VAL A 486 13.48 15.19 3.35
C VAL A 486 14.94 15.59 3.56
N ARG A 487 15.31 15.83 4.82
CA ARG A 487 16.69 16.11 5.24
C ARG A 487 17.59 14.90 4.98
N PRO A 488 18.76 15.02 4.32
CA PRO A 488 19.67 13.89 4.07
C PRO A 488 20.04 13.12 5.33
N GLU A 489 20.21 13.82 6.46
CA GLU A 489 20.59 13.22 7.74
C GLU A 489 19.52 12.26 8.27
N LEU A 490 18.24 12.52 7.96
CA LEU A 490 17.13 11.66 8.35
C LEU A 490 17.09 10.38 7.50
N VAL A 491 17.46 10.47 6.22
CA VAL A 491 17.60 9.30 5.33
C VAL A 491 18.78 8.44 5.80
N ASP A 492 19.92 9.05 6.09
CA ASP A 492 21.09 8.32 6.59
C ASP A 492 20.80 7.64 7.95
N ARG A 493 20.07 8.33 8.84
CA ARG A 493 19.59 7.73 10.10
C ARG A 493 18.66 6.55 9.83
N TRP A 494 17.71 6.70 8.91
CA TRP A 494 16.80 5.61 8.54
C TRP A 494 17.56 4.39 7.98
N VAL A 495 18.55 4.60 7.12
CA VAL A 495 19.37 3.51 6.56
C VAL A 495 20.16 2.80 7.66
N ARG A 496 20.81 3.55 8.57
CA ARG A 496 21.55 2.96 9.70
C ARG A 496 20.64 2.13 10.61
N VAL A 497 19.47 2.65 11.00
CA VAL A 497 18.52 1.90 11.84
C VAL A 497 17.99 0.67 11.10
N THR A 498 17.72 0.79 9.80
CA THR A 498 17.30 -0.35 8.96
C THR A 498 18.34 -1.46 8.94
N GLN A 499 19.62 -1.13 8.75
CA GLN A 499 20.71 -2.12 8.80
C GLN A 499 20.81 -2.78 10.17
N LEU A 500 20.68 -2.03 11.27
CA LEU A 500 20.67 -2.57 12.62
C LEU A 500 19.52 -3.56 12.84
N VAL A 501 18.31 -3.23 12.36
CA VAL A 501 17.14 -4.10 12.50
C VAL A 501 17.28 -5.36 11.63
N LEU A 502 17.76 -5.24 10.38
CA LEU A 502 17.97 -6.38 9.48
C LEU A 502 19.07 -7.34 9.97
N ALA A 503 20.09 -6.83 10.66
CA ALA A 503 21.18 -7.63 11.23
C ALA A 503 20.76 -8.49 12.44
N ARG A 504 19.61 -8.20 13.08
CA ARG A 504 19.11 -8.99 14.21
C ARG A 504 18.70 -10.39 13.76
N THR A 505 19.01 -11.37 14.60
CA THR A 505 18.56 -12.76 14.43
C THR A 505 17.21 -12.93 15.13
N PRO A 506 16.16 -13.41 14.44
CA PRO A 506 14.87 -13.63 15.08
C PRO A 506 14.97 -14.76 16.10
N ALA A 507 14.39 -14.58 17.30
CA ALA A 507 14.30 -15.63 18.30
C ALA A 507 13.33 -16.76 17.84
N GLU A 508 13.43 -17.93 18.48
CA GLU A 508 12.55 -19.06 18.19
C GLU A 508 11.12 -18.85 18.70
N ASP A 509 10.93 -18.01 19.74
CA ASP A 509 9.63 -17.73 20.34
C ASP A 509 8.66 -17.00 19.38
N PRO A 510 7.44 -17.52 19.16
CA PRO A 510 6.42 -16.88 18.33
C PRO A 510 6.11 -15.43 18.70
N ALA A 511 6.02 -15.09 19.99
CA ALA A 511 5.70 -13.72 20.40
C ALA A 511 6.80 -12.74 19.99
N PHE A 512 8.06 -13.15 20.15
CA PHE A 512 9.22 -12.39 19.67
C PHE A 512 9.25 -12.27 18.13
N ARG A 513 8.91 -13.33 17.39
CA ARG A 513 8.83 -13.28 15.92
C ARG A 513 7.78 -12.30 15.42
N ILE A 514 6.60 -12.26 16.06
CA ILE A 514 5.55 -11.30 15.69
C ILE A 514 6.02 -9.87 16.02
N ALA A 515 6.70 -9.66 17.15
CA ALA A 515 7.22 -8.36 17.55
C ALA A 515 8.29 -7.84 16.59
N TYR A 516 9.23 -8.71 16.23
CA TYR A 516 10.25 -8.40 15.24
C TYR A 516 9.65 -8.14 13.86
N ALA A 517 8.63 -8.91 13.44
CA ALA A 517 7.92 -8.64 12.19
C ALA A 517 7.18 -7.29 12.21
N ALA A 518 6.63 -6.88 13.35
CA ALA A 518 6.02 -5.56 13.52
C ALA A 518 7.06 -4.42 13.48
N GLU A 519 8.27 -4.60 14.03
CA GLU A 519 9.38 -3.65 13.88
C GLU A 519 9.75 -3.45 12.41
N LEU A 520 9.89 -4.55 11.67
CA LEU A 520 10.22 -4.53 10.25
C LEU A 520 9.16 -3.75 9.45
N VAL A 521 7.88 -4.02 9.71
CA VAL A 521 6.76 -3.28 9.09
C VAL A 521 6.73 -1.82 9.53
N GLY A 522 7.08 -1.49 10.77
CA GLY A 522 7.22 -0.12 11.25
C GLY A 522 8.34 0.66 10.54
N MET A 523 9.43 -0.02 10.16
CA MET A 523 10.48 0.58 9.33
C MET A 523 10.05 0.75 7.86
N VAL A 524 9.22 -0.15 7.34
CA VAL A 524 8.57 0.05 6.03
C VAL A 524 7.60 1.23 6.08
N GLU A 525 6.82 1.38 7.15
CA GLU A 525 5.95 2.54 7.35
C GLU A 525 6.76 3.84 7.32
N SER A 526 7.86 3.93 8.05
CA SER A 526 8.69 5.14 8.08
C SER A 526 9.27 5.45 6.70
N ALA A 527 9.69 4.45 5.92
CA ALA A 527 10.08 4.62 4.52
C ALA A 527 8.96 5.25 3.68
N ARG A 528 7.73 4.74 3.78
CA ARG A 528 6.58 5.26 3.03
C ARG A 528 6.19 6.68 3.46
N LEU A 529 6.34 7.00 4.74
CA LEU A 529 6.13 8.36 5.26
C LEU A 529 7.19 9.34 4.72
N LEU A 530 8.46 8.92 4.66
CA LEU A 530 9.53 9.71 4.05
C LEU A 530 9.24 9.98 2.57
N GLU A 531 8.89 8.95 1.78
CA GLU A 531 8.53 9.08 0.36
C GLU A 531 7.42 10.11 0.09
N ARG A 532 6.54 10.34 1.08
CA ARG A 532 5.43 11.30 1.02
C ARG A 532 5.73 12.66 1.67
N GLY A 533 6.96 12.88 2.15
CA GLY A 533 7.38 14.13 2.79
C GLY A 533 6.84 14.32 4.21
N ARG A 534 6.30 13.27 4.85
CA ARG A 534 5.81 13.32 6.24
C ARG A 534 6.97 13.08 7.23
N THR A 535 7.92 14.01 7.23
CA THR A 535 9.20 13.87 7.95
C THR A 535 9.04 13.75 9.47
N SER A 536 8.11 14.49 10.09
CA SER A 536 7.85 14.44 11.53
C SER A 536 7.36 13.05 11.99
N ASP A 537 6.46 12.46 11.21
CA ASP A 537 5.85 11.17 11.55
C ASP A 537 6.84 10.03 11.29
N ALA A 538 7.63 10.13 10.22
CA ALA A 538 8.72 9.20 9.95
C ALA A 538 9.80 9.26 11.04
N GLU A 539 10.20 10.46 11.48
CA GLU A 539 11.20 10.65 12.53
C GLU A 539 10.73 10.09 13.88
N ALA A 540 9.46 10.30 14.23
CA ALA A 540 8.85 9.67 15.40
C ALA A 540 8.90 8.14 15.33
N ARG A 541 8.61 7.56 14.16
CA ARG A 541 8.64 6.10 13.98
C ARG A 541 10.08 5.54 13.99
N ILE A 542 11.04 6.24 13.40
CA ILE A 542 12.48 5.87 13.45
C ILE A 542 12.97 5.90 14.90
N ALA A 543 12.68 6.98 15.64
CA ALA A 543 13.07 7.11 17.04
C ALA A 543 12.45 6.02 17.94
N GLN A 544 11.24 5.59 17.61
CA GLN A 544 10.55 4.51 18.31
C GLN A 544 11.26 3.16 18.10
N VAL A 545 11.69 2.85 16.88
CA VAL A 545 12.40 1.60 16.54
C VAL A 545 13.87 1.61 17.00
N GLU A 546 14.51 2.79 17.04
CA GLU A 546 15.93 2.96 17.42
C GLU A 546 16.19 2.74 18.93
N ASP A 547 15.16 2.74 19.78
CA ASP A 547 15.31 2.45 21.21
C ASP A 547 16.01 1.09 21.41
N PRO A 548 17.15 1.01 22.14
CA PRO A 548 17.99 -0.19 22.26
C PRO A 548 17.28 -1.45 22.78
N GLN A 549 16.09 -1.32 23.36
CA GLN A 549 15.29 -2.47 23.80
C GLN A 549 14.39 -3.07 22.69
N GLY A 550 14.19 -2.36 21.57
CA GLY A 550 13.27 -2.78 20.51
C GLY A 550 11.82 -2.97 21.00
N LEU A 551 10.95 -3.54 20.17
CA LEU A 551 9.70 -4.17 20.57
C LEU A 551 10.02 -5.47 21.33
N ALA A 552 10.65 -5.35 22.51
CA ALA A 552 10.60 -6.45 23.46
C ALA A 552 9.13 -6.69 23.80
N PRO A 553 8.65 -7.94 23.88
CA PRO A 553 7.25 -8.21 24.17
C PRO A 553 6.80 -7.63 25.52
N ASP A 554 7.73 -7.24 26.41
CA ASP A 554 7.47 -6.59 27.71
C ASP A 554 7.29 -5.06 27.62
N ASP A 555 7.64 -4.41 26.49
CA ASP A 555 7.73 -2.94 26.36
C ASP A 555 6.67 -2.32 25.43
N LEU A 556 5.64 -3.09 25.04
CA LEU A 556 4.59 -2.62 24.12
C LEU A 556 3.67 -1.52 24.64
N ASP A 557 3.45 -1.46 25.95
CA ASP A 557 2.61 -0.40 26.54
C ASP A 557 3.29 0.98 26.44
N ARG A 558 4.63 1.00 26.44
CA ARG A 558 5.49 2.17 26.20
C ARG A 558 5.42 2.64 24.74
N TRP A 559 5.15 1.70 23.81
CA TRP A 559 4.97 2.00 22.38
C TRP A 559 3.57 2.52 22.06
N LYS A 560 2.52 2.02 22.73
CA LYS A 560 1.13 2.47 22.51
C LYS A 560 0.82 3.82 23.13
N SER A 561 1.58 4.25 24.13
CA SER A 561 1.29 5.47 24.90
C SER A 561 2.57 6.09 25.45
N ARG A 562 2.73 7.42 25.33
CA ARG A 562 3.80 8.21 25.98
C ARG A 562 3.62 8.28 27.51
N THR A 563 3.16 7.20 28.14
CA THR A 563 2.84 7.15 29.56
C THR A 563 3.64 6.04 30.21
N GLU A 564 4.37 6.41 31.26
CA GLU A 564 5.21 5.52 32.04
C GLU A 564 4.41 4.29 32.49
N ARG A 565 5.01 3.11 32.30
CA ARG A 565 4.47 1.84 32.73
C ARG A 565 4.20 1.89 34.24
N THR A 566 2.94 1.73 34.64
CA THR A 566 2.61 1.50 36.05
C THR A 566 2.90 0.03 36.35
N VAL A 567 4.15 -0.30 36.67
CA VAL A 567 4.52 -1.66 37.09
C VAL A 567 3.80 -1.97 38.40
N GLY A 568 3.02 -3.05 38.43
CA GLY A 568 2.36 -3.50 39.65
C GLY A 568 3.38 -3.73 40.77
N ARG A 569 3.06 -3.30 41.99
CA ARG A 569 3.96 -3.50 43.14
C ARG A 569 4.04 -4.98 43.49
N PRO A 570 5.20 -5.50 43.93
CA PRO A 570 5.32 -6.89 44.37
C PRO A 570 4.42 -7.16 45.59
N ALA A 571 3.91 -8.38 45.67
CA ALA A 571 3.03 -8.82 46.76
C ALA A 571 3.78 -8.87 48.09
N ALA A 572 3.17 -8.30 49.13
CA ALA A 572 3.60 -8.48 50.52
C ALA A 572 3.24 -9.88 51.05
N THR A 573 3.71 -10.20 52.25
CA THR A 573 3.36 -11.43 52.98
C THR A 573 1.84 -11.59 53.10
N ASP A 574 1.32 -12.76 52.74
CA ASP A 574 -0.12 -13.04 52.66
C ASP A 574 -0.71 -13.64 53.95
N GLY A 575 -2.01 -13.47 54.16
CA GLY A 575 -2.82 -14.06 55.23
C GLY A 575 -2.74 -13.38 56.60
N ARG A 576 -1.90 -12.34 56.76
CA ARG A 576 -1.74 -11.64 58.04
C ARG A 576 -2.92 -10.69 58.30
N LEU A 577 -3.34 -9.94 57.28
CA LEU A 577 -4.46 -9.02 57.42
C LEU A 577 -5.77 -9.76 57.66
N ASP A 578 -5.98 -10.88 56.97
CA ASP A 578 -7.15 -11.75 57.18
C ASP A 578 -7.21 -12.28 58.62
N ALA A 579 -6.09 -12.75 59.18
CA ALA A 579 -6.02 -13.17 60.58
C ALA A 579 -6.27 -12.01 61.58
N GLU A 580 -5.72 -10.83 61.31
CA GLU A 580 -5.90 -9.63 62.15
C GLU A 580 -7.33 -9.07 62.08
N LEU A 581 -8.02 -9.21 60.95
CA LEU A 581 -9.43 -8.80 60.79
C LEU A 581 -10.39 -9.81 61.41
N ARG A 582 -10.12 -11.12 61.29
CA ARG A 582 -10.94 -12.17 61.91
C ARG A 582 -10.84 -12.24 63.43
N SER A 583 -9.67 -11.90 63.98
CA SER A 583 -9.47 -11.87 65.44
C SER A 583 -10.15 -10.69 66.14
N ARG A 584 -10.63 -9.69 65.38
CA ARG A 584 -11.33 -8.50 65.92
C ARG A 584 -12.85 -8.68 65.83
N ASN A 585 -13.51 -8.71 66.98
CA ASN A 585 -14.96 -8.89 67.08
C ASN A 585 -15.76 -7.58 67.02
N SER A 586 -15.13 -6.43 67.31
CA SER A 586 -15.77 -5.10 67.24
C SER A 586 -15.50 -4.41 65.90
N ASN A 587 -16.50 -3.71 65.37
CA ASN A 587 -16.36 -2.88 64.17
C ASN A 587 -15.38 -1.71 64.38
N ASP A 588 -15.29 -1.16 65.60
CA ASP A 588 -14.38 -0.06 65.92
C ASP A 588 -12.91 -0.51 65.85
N ASP A 589 -12.63 -1.72 66.33
CA ASP A 589 -11.29 -2.30 66.25
C ASP A 589 -10.90 -2.58 64.80
N LYS A 590 -11.84 -3.06 63.97
CA LYS A 590 -11.60 -3.24 62.52
C LYS A 590 -11.34 -1.91 61.82
N LEU A 591 -12.09 -0.85 62.15
CA LEU A 591 -11.89 0.50 61.60
C LEU A 591 -10.51 1.06 61.96
N ALA A 592 -10.06 0.87 63.20
CA ALA A 592 -8.72 1.29 63.63
C ALA A 592 -7.61 0.58 62.84
N LEU A 593 -7.78 -0.73 62.58
CA LEU A 593 -6.84 -1.50 61.75
C LEU A 593 -6.77 -0.96 60.32
N LEU A 594 -7.91 -0.77 59.65
CA LEU A 594 -7.96 -0.32 58.26
C LEU A 594 -7.40 1.10 58.10
N ARG A 595 -7.68 2.01 59.04
CA ARG A 595 -7.07 3.35 59.04
C ARG A 595 -5.56 3.31 59.15
N SER A 596 -5.01 2.37 59.92
CA SER A 596 -3.55 2.19 60.04
C SER A 596 -2.89 1.73 58.74
N LEU A 597 -3.63 1.02 57.86
CA LEU A 597 -3.12 0.62 56.54
C LEU A 597 -2.92 1.81 55.61
N ARG A 598 -3.77 2.84 55.71
CA ARG A 598 -3.67 4.07 54.90
C ARG A 598 -2.36 4.83 55.14
N THR A 599 -1.80 4.71 56.34
CA THR A 599 -0.56 5.38 56.75
C THR A 599 0.71 4.56 56.50
N ARG A 600 0.59 3.29 56.09
CA ARG A 600 1.73 2.40 55.86
C ARG A 600 2.09 2.38 54.36
N ALA A 601 3.38 2.41 54.06
CA ALA A 601 3.88 2.17 52.71
C ALA A 601 3.81 0.66 52.41
N ILE A 602 2.60 0.18 52.08
CA ILE A 602 2.37 -1.21 51.71
C ILE A 602 2.45 -1.32 50.17
N GLY A 603 3.07 -2.40 49.70
CA GLY A 603 3.08 -2.78 48.29
C GLY A 603 1.72 -3.28 47.84
N ASP A 604 1.69 -4.32 47.01
CA ASP A 604 0.44 -5.06 46.78
C ASP A 604 0.17 -6.01 47.97
N LEU A 605 -1.09 -6.32 48.23
CA LEU A 605 -1.45 -7.32 49.23
C LEU A 605 -1.26 -8.73 48.67
N GLY A 606 -1.09 -9.72 49.56
CA GLY A 606 -1.19 -11.12 49.16
C GLY A 606 -2.62 -11.49 48.73
N PRO A 607 -2.82 -12.57 47.96
CA PRO A 607 -4.14 -12.96 47.45
C PRO A 607 -5.23 -13.14 48.51
N ILE A 608 -4.94 -13.73 49.67
CA ILE A 608 -5.91 -13.96 50.76
C ILE A 608 -6.28 -12.63 51.42
N ASP A 609 -5.29 -11.79 51.70
CA ASP A 609 -5.49 -10.48 52.31
C ASP A 609 -6.26 -9.54 51.36
N ALA A 610 -5.96 -9.60 50.06
CA ALA A 610 -6.64 -8.83 49.03
C ALA A 610 -8.12 -9.21 48.88
N ALA A 611 -8.43 -10.51 48.83
CA ALA A 611 -9.81 -11.01 48.80
C ALA A 611 -10.59 -10.57 50.05
N THR A 612 -9.94 -10.58 51.21
CA THR A 612 -10.57 -10.19 52.46
C THR A 612 -10.88 -8.69 52.50
N LEU A 613 -9.95 -7.85 52.07
CA LEU A 613 -10.17 -6.42 51.98
C LEU A 613 -11.22 -6.04 50.90
N ALA A 614 -11.23 -6.72 49.75
CA ALA A 614 -12.23 -6.52 48.71
C ALA A 614 -13.65 -6.87 49.19
N ARG A 615 -13.80 -7.97 49.95
CA ARG A 615 -15.07 -8.33 50.60
C ARG A 615 -15.52 -7.29 51.61
N GLU A 616 -14.62 -6.80 52.46
CA GLU A 616 -14.97 -5.75 53.41
C GLU A 616 -15.34 -4.42 52.72
N ALA A 617 -14.74 -4.13 51.55
CA ALA A 617 -15.04 -2.93 50.78
C ALA A 617 -16.39 -2.98 50.01
N LEU A 618 -16.81 -4.17 49.55
CA LEU A 618 -17.96 -4.33 48.65
C LEU A 618 -19.16 -5.06 49.27
N ALA A 619 -18.91 -6.03 50.15
CA ALA A 619 -19.91 -6.94 50.71
C ALA A 619 -20.19 -6.73 52.20
N SER A 620 -19.42 -5.89 52.91
CA SER A 620 -19.63 -5.64 54.33
C SER A 620 -20.99 -4.96 54.59
N PRO A 621 -21.78 -5.43 55.58
CA PRO A 621 -23.07 -4.82 55.90
C PRO A 621 -22.92 -3.42 56.53
N SER A 622 -21.77 -3.09 57.12
CA SER A 622 -21.49 -1.78 57.72
C SER A 622 -21.04 -0.75 56.68
N PRO A 623 -21.79 0.35 56.46
CA PRO A 623 -21.40 1.40 55.50
C PRO A 623 -20.07 2.08 55.86
N GLN A 624 -19.78 2.21 57.17
CA GLN A 624 -18.54 2.83 57.64
C GLN A 624 -17.31 1.96 57.33
N LEU A 625 -17.41 0.64 57.51
CA LEU A 625 -16.33 -0.29 57.14
C LEU A 625 -16.11 -0.31 55.63
N ARG A 626 -17.18 -0.29 54.82
CA ARG A 626 -17.07 -0.19 53.36
C ARG A 626 -16.34 1.08 52.94
N SER A 627 -16.81 2.25 53.39
CA SER A 627 -16.23 3.55 53.01
C SER A 627 -14.74 3.65 53.37
N VAL A 628 -14.35 3.20 54.56
CA VAL A 628 -12.93 3.20 54.98
C VAL A 628 -12.10 2.22 54.17
N SER A 629 -12.60 1.01 53.92
CA SER A 629 -11.90 0.01 53.09
C SER A 629 -11.74 0.49 51.64
N GLN A 630 -12.78 1.09 51.06
CA GLN A 630 -12.76 1.70 49.73
C GLN A 630 -11.71 2.82 49.64
N GLY A 631 -11.63 3.68 50.66
CA GLY A 631 -10.62 4.74 50.73
C GLY A 631 -9.18 4.20 50.84
N VAL A 632 -8.95 3.12 51.59
CA VAL A 632 -7.64 2.46 51.66
C VAL A 632 -7.24 1.89 50.29
N ILE A 633 -8.19 1.26 49.59
CA ILE A 633 -7.93 0.67 48.28
C ILE A 633 -7.60 1.75 47.25
N ALA A 634 -8.40 2.82 47.18
CA ALA A 634 -8.21 3.91 46.22
C ALA A 634 -6.87 4.64 46.41
N ASP A 635 -6.49 4.90 47.66
CA ASP A 635 -5.32 5.73 47.96
C ASP A 635 -3.99 4.97 47.93
N VAL A 636 -4.00 3.69 48.35
CA VAL A 636 -2.75 2.95 48.60
C VAL A 636 -2.58 1.76 47.66
N LEU A 637 -3.67 1.08 47.28
CA LEU A 637 -3.61 -0.25 46.65
C LEU A 637 -4.17 -0.29 45.22
N ALA A 638 -4.51 0.87 44.63
CA ALA A 638 -5.11 0.94 43.29
C ALA A 638 -4.22 0.39 42.16
N THR A 639 -2.91 0.29 42.40
CA THR A 639 -1.90 -0.25 41.48
C THR A 639 -1.48 -1.68 41.80
N GLY A 640 -2.12 -2.32 42.80
CA GLY A 640 -1.84 -3.69 43.23
C GLY A 640 -2.61 -4.74 42.41
N PRO A 641 -1.95 -5.64 41.66
CA PRO A 641 -2.64 -6.61 40.82
C PRO A 641 -3.54 -7.58 41.61
N ASN A 642 -3.12 -8.04 42.79
CA ASN A 642 -3.95 -8.91 43.63
C ASN A 642 -5.19 -8.20 44.15
N MET A 643 -5.08 -6.91 44.51
CA MET A 643 -6.25 -6.11 44.89
C MET A 643 -7.23 -5.88 43.74
N VAL A 644 -6.74 -5.54 42.55
CA VAL A 644 -7.61 -5.33 41.38
C VAL A 644 -8.29 -6.65 40.97
N SER A 645 -7.56 -7.76 41.03
CA SER A 645 -8.10 -9.11 40.85
C SER A 645 -9.23 -9.41 41.84
N ALA A 646 -8.97 -9.23 43.13
CA ALA A 646 -9.92 -9.47 44.22
C ALA A 646 -11.19 -8.60 44.09
N LEU A 647 -11.02 -7.31 43.78
CA LEU A 647 -12.16 -6.42 43.52
C LEU A 647 -13.00 -6.89 42.34
N SER A 648 -12.37 -7.29 41.23
CA SER A 648 -13.09 -7.79 40.05
C SER A 648 -13.92 -9.05 40.36
N ALA A 649 -13.42 -9.90 41.27
CA ALA A 649 -14.09 -11.12 41.70
C ALA A 649 -15.30 -10.86 42.62
N GLU A 650 -15.24 -9.80 43.43
CA GLU A 650 -16.24 -9.46 44.46
C GLU A 650 -17.33 -8.48 43.98
N ILE A 651 -17.16 -7.78 42.84
CA ILE A 651 -18.20 -6.90 42.27
C ILE A 651 -19.58 -7.57 42.12
N PRO A 652 -19.70 -8.83 41.65
CA PRO A 652 -20.99 -9.51 41.56
C PRO A 652 -21.73 -9.61 42.90
N SER A 653 -20.99 -9.63 44.01
CA SER A 653 -21.49 -9.76 45.38
C SER A 653 -21.67 -8.41 46.10
N ALA A 654 -21.45 -7.30 45.41
CA ALA A 654 -21.49 -5.97 46.02
C ALA A 654 -22.90 -5.61 46.53
N VAL A 655 -22.98 -5.16 47.78
CA VAL A 655 -24.21 -4.71 48.44
C VAL A 655 -24.75 -3.42 47.79
N ASP A 656 -23.85 -2.48 47.46
CA ASP A 656 -24.17 -1.24 46.76
C ASP A 656 -23.42 -1.17 45.42
N VAL A 657 -24.17 -1.25 44.33
CA VAL A 657 -23.64 -1.24 42.95
C VAL A 657 -23.08 0.12 42.56
N SER A 658 -23.63 1.20 43.10
CA SER A 658 -23.18 2.56 42.80
C SER A 658 -21.85 2.85 43.48
N GLU A 659 -21.69 2.45 44.74
CA GLU A 659 -20.40 2.53 45.46
C GLU A 659 -19.33 1.66 44.77
N ALA A 660 -19.67 0.42 44.39
CA ALA A 660 -18.75 -0.48 43.70
C ALA A 660 -18.30 0.07 42.33
N ALA A 661 -19.22 0.66 41.56
CA ALA A 661 -18.91 1.28 40.28
C ALA A 661 -18.06 2.55 40.43
N ALA A 662 -18.31 3.36 41.46
CA ALA A 662 -17.50 4.54 41.77
C ALA A 662 -16.07 4.13 42.15
N LEU A 663 -15.90 3.13 43.03
CA LEU A 663 -14.60 2.59 43.38
C LEU A 663 -13.86 2.04 42.15
N ALA A 664 -14.54 1.24 41.32
CA ALA A 664 -13.95 0.70 40.10
C ALA A 664 -13.44 1.82 39.18
N GLY A 665 -14.20 2.91 39.05
CA GLY A 665 -13.79 4.06 38.25
C GLY A 665 -12.63 4.86 38.84
N ILE A 666 -12.53 4.96 40.17
CA ILE A 666 -11.39 5.58 40.86
C ILE A 666 -10.12 4.74 40.66
N VAL A 667 -10.21 3.42 40.88
CA VAL A 667 -9.06 2.50 40.78
C VAL A 667 -8.51 2.40 39.36
N SER A 668 -9.38 2.43 38.36
CA SER A 668 -9.01 2.33 36.94
C SER A 668 -8.78 3.68 36.24
N GLY A 669 -9.08 4.80 36.92
CA GLY A 669 -8.98 6.14 36.34
C GLY A 669 -10.00 6.45 35.22
N GLN A 670 -11.00 5.61 34.98
CA GLN A 670 -12.06 5.87 33.99
C GLN A 670 -13.47 5.79 34.60
N PRO A 671 -14.38 6.70 34.22
CA PRO A 671 -15.74 6.67 34.75
C PRO A 671 -16.52 5.45 34.23
N VAL A 672 -17.23 4.76 35.13
CA VAL A 672 -18.14 3.68 34.75
C VAL A 672 -19.41 4.27 34.10
N PRO A 673 -19.85 3.79 32.92
CA PRO A 673 -21.07 4.26 32.27
C PRO A 673 -22.32 4.15 33.16
N ARG A 674 -23.17 5.17 33.12
CA ARG A 674 -24.47 5.17 33.82
C ARG A 674 -25.44 4.17 33.16
N GLY A 675 -26.26 3.51 33.96
CA GLY A 675 -27.24 2.54 33.46
C GLY A 675 -27.94 1.75 34.57
N PRO A 676 -28.76 0.75 34.24
CA PRO A 676 -29.32 -0.19 35.22
C PRO A 676 -28.21 -0.94 35.95
N ASP A 677 -28.49 -1.39 37.18
CA ASP A 677 -27.49 -1.95 38.10
C ASP A 677 -26.73 -3.13 37.51
N ASP A 678 -27.38 -4.03 36.77
CA ASP A 678 -26.71 -5.15 36.12
C ASP A 678 -25.70 -4.71 35.05
N ARG A 679 -26.01 -3.65 34.30
CA ARG A 679 -25.06 -3.06 33.34
C ARG A 679 -23.93 -2.32 34.04
N ARG A 680 -24.20 -1.66 35.16
CA ARG A 680 -23.18 -0.99 35.98
C ARG A 680 -22.22 -2.01 36.60
N ARG A 681 -22.73 -3.12 37.17
CA ARG A 681 -21.89 -4.24 37.67
C ARG A 681 -21.00 -4.81 36.56
N ALA A 682 -21.59 -5.12 35.40
CA ALA A 682 -20.84 -5.63 34.25
C ALA A 682 -19.75 -4.64 33.80
N ALA A 683 -20.09 -3.35 33.65
CA ALA A 683 -19.15 -2.34 33.21
C ALA A 683 -18.00 -2.11 34.22
N ALA A 684 -18.31 -2.08 35.53
CA ALA A 684 -17.32 -1.95 36.59
C ALA A 684 -16.36 -3.17 36.63
N MET A 685 -16.89 -4.38 36.47
CA MET A 685 -16.10 -5.60 36.37
C MET A 685 -15.16 -5.57 35.15
N LEU A 686 -15.66 -5.17 33.98
CA LEU A 686 -14.86 -5.07 32.75
C LEU A 686 -13.77 -4.01 32.86
N LEU A 687 -14.03 -2.90 33.55
CA LEU A 687 -13.05 -1.83 33.78
C LEU A 687 -11.90 -2.33 34.66
N LEU A 688 -12.20 -3.06 35.73
CA LEU A 688 -11.19 -3.67 36.58
C LEU A 688 -10.42 -4.79 35.87
N LEU A 689 -11.08 -5.57 35.01
CA LEU A 689 -10.40 -6.59 34.18
C LEU A 689 -9.47 -5.95 33.14
N ASP A 690 -9.86 -4.82 32.54
CA ASP A 690 -8.99 -4.04 31.65
C ASP A 690 -7.78 -3.50 32.43
N HIS A 691 -8.01 -2.93 33.62
CA HIS A 691 -6.94 -2.43 34.50
C HIS A 691 -6.01 -3.54 34.98
N TYR A 692 -6.56 -4.70 35.34
CA TYR A 692 -5.78 -5.88 35.72
C TYR A 692 -4.93 -6.40 34.56
N ALA A 693 -5.46 -6.41 33.33
CA ALA A 693 -4.71 -6.82 32.14
C ALA A 693 -3.51 -5.89 31.87
N VAL A 694 -3.61 -4.60 32.23
CA VAL A 694 -2.50 -3.64 32.17
C VAL A 694 -1.45 -3.93 33.24
N LEU A 695 -1.87 -4.26 34.47
CA LEU A 695 -0.95 -4.55 35.58
C LEU A 695 -0.25 -5.91 35.45
N VAL A 696 -0.93 -6.92 34.88
CA VAL A 696 -0.43 -8.30 34.71
C VAL A 696 -0.68 -8.79 33.27
N PRO A 697 0.09 -8.30 32.29
CA PRO A 697 -0.09 -8.70 30.90
C PRO A 697 0.08 -10.22 30.75
N SER A 698 -0.80 -10.84 29.96
CA SER A 698 -0.67 -12.25 29.58
C SER A 698 0.16 -12.41 28.31
N GLU A 699 0.78 -13.57 28.08
CA GLU A 699 1.49 -13.85 26.82
C GLU A 699 0.55 -13.66 25.61
N GLN A 700 -0.71 -14.08 25.72
CA GLN A 700 -1.73 -13.85 24.70
C GLN A 700 -2.07 -12.36 24.52
N HIS A 701 -2.12 -11.58 25.62
CA HIS A 701 -2.28 -10.13 25.56
C HIS A 701 -1.07 -9.43 24.94
N ARG A 702 0.14 -9.93 25.20
CA ARG A 702 1.38 -9.45 24.56
C ARG A 702 1.33 -9.70 23.06
N ILE A 703 0.98 -10.91 22.62
CA ILE A 703 0.79 -11.26 21.21
C ILE A 703 -0.28 -10.38 20.54
N ASP A 704 -1.44 -10.21 21.17
CA ASP A 704 -2.52 -9.37 20.64
C ASP A 704 -2.12 -7.89 20.58
N SER A 705 -1.36 -7.42 21.58
CA SER A 705 -0.85 -6.06 21.61
C SER A 705 0.18 -5.80 20.53
N VAL A 706 1.04 -6.77 20.23
CA VAL A 706 2.01 -6.70 19.13
C VAL A 706 1.28 -6.77 17.78
N ALA A 707 0.30 -7.66 17.65
CA ALA A 707 -0.49 -7.77 16.43
C ALA A 707 -1.21 -6.45 16.09
N GLN A 708 -1.56 -5.64 17.11
CA GLN A 708 -2.13 -4.32 16.92
C GLN A 708 -1.17 -3.32 16.24
N GLU A 709 0.15 -3.47 16.40
CA GLU A 709 1.13 -2.61 15.72
C GLU A 709 1.03 -2.74 14.19
N PHE A 710 0.74 -3.93 13.65
CA PHE A 710 0.48 -4.10 12.22
C PHE A 710 -0.72 -3.25 11.77
N THR A 711 -1.78 -3.19 12.60
CA THR A 711 -2.97 -2.39 12.30
C THR A 711 -2.66 -0.90 12.34
N LEU A 712 -1.86 -0.45 13.31
CA LEU A 712 -1.45 0.95 13.44
C LEU A 712 -0.55 1.39 12.29
N SER A 713 0.50 0.61 11.98
CA SER A 713 1.40 0.88 10.85
C SER A 713 0.66 0.87 9.51
N ALA A 714 -0.18 -0.14 9.25
CA ALA A 714 -0.97 -0.19 8.03
C ALA A 714 -1.92 1.01 7.91
N ASN A 715 -2.63 1.37 8.98
CA ASN A 715 -3.51 2.55 8.97
C ASN A 715 -2.75 3.86 8.76
N SER A 716 -1.54 3.99 9.31
CA SER A 716 -0.66 5.15 9.10
C SER A 716 -0.29 5.31 7.63
N VAL A 717 0.13 4.22 6.97
CA VAL A 717 0.42 4.19 5.53
C VAL A 717 -0.83 4.46 4.70
N VAL A 718 -1.95 3.81 5.00
CA VAL A 718 -3.24 4.03 4.31
C VAL A 718 -3.63 5.52 4.35
N ARG A 719 -3.49 6.19 5.50
CA ARG A 719 -3.74 7.63 5.61
C ARG A 719 -2.77 8.44 4.75
N ALA A 720 -1.49 8.09 4.73
CA ALA A 720 -0.50 8.75 3.86
C ALA A 720 -0.80 8.57 2.36
N LEU A 721 -1.45 7.46 1.99
CA LEU A 721 -1.93 7.16 0.64
C LEU A 721 -3.33 7.73 0.33
N ALA A 722 -3.92 8.51 1.25
CA ALA A 722 -5.30 9.02 1.16
C ALA A 722 -6.38 7.93 1.01
N GLY A 723 -6.10 6.71 1.49
CA GLY A 723 -7.08 5.62 1.59
C GLY A 723 -7.92 5.68 2.87
N ARG A 724 -8.86 4.75 3.01
CA ARG A 724 -9.75 4.65 4.18
C ARG A 724 -9.18 3.68 5.22
N PRO A 725 -8.73 4.16 6.40
CA PRO A 725 -8.23 3.27 7.45
C PRO A 725 -9.36 2.43 8.07
N VAL A 726 -9.01 1.29 8.65
CA VAL A 726 -9.92 0.42 9.41
C VAL A 726 -9.92 0.79 10.90
N SER A 727 -10.86 0.23 11.67
CA SER A 727 -10.87 0.39 13.13
C SER A 727 -9.58 -0.12 13.76
N VAL A 728 -9.14 0.51 14.86
CA VAL A 728 -7.96 0.09 15.63
C VAL A 728 -8.15 -1.29 16.30
N ASP A 729 -9.41 -1.71 16.45
CA ASP A 729 -9.81 -3.05 16.95
C ASP A 729 -10.03 -4.07 15.82
N ALA A 730 -9.81 -3.70 14.55
CA ALA A 730 -9.91 -4.61 13.42
C ALA A 730 -8.79 -5.67 13.46
N ARG A 731 -8.97 -6.76 12.72
CA ARG A 731 -7.93 -7.78 12.62
C ARG A 731 -6.75 -7.25 11.79
N PRO A 732 -5.50 -7.63 12.11
CA PRO A 732 -4.31 -7.18 11.39
C PRO A 732 -4.40 -7.40 9.88
N GLU A 733 -4.93 -8.55 9.44
CA GLU A 733 -5.10 -8.87 8.03
C GLU A 733 -6.06 -7.91 7.30
N ASP A 734 -7.08 -7.36 7.98
CA ASP A 734 -8.00 -6.41 7.37
C ASP A 734 -7.33 -5.04 7.17
N ALA A 735 -6.46 -4.64 8.10
CA ALA A 735 -5.70 -3.40 7.99
C ALA A 735 -4.63 -3.49 6.87
N LEU A 736 -3.93 -4.63 6.79
CA LEU A 736 -2.98 -4.91 5.71
C LEU A 736 -3.68 -4.97 4.35
N ARG A 737 -4.90 -5.51 4.27
CA ARG A 737 -5.71 -5.46 3.05
C ARG A 737 -6.07 -4.03 2.64
N ALA A 738 -6.42 -3.19 3.61
CA ALA A 738 -6.67 -1.77 3.33
C ALA A 738 -5.42 -1.07 2.78
N TRP A 739 -4.23 -1.40 3.31
CA TRP A 739 -2.96 -0.95 2.77
C TRP A 739 -2.73 -1.46 1.35
N PHE A 740 -2.86 -2.77 1.09
CA PHE A 740 -2.75 -3.35 -0.24
C PHE A 740 -3.65 -2.64 -1.25
N THR A 741 -4.90 -2.38 -0.89
CA THR A 741 -5.89 -1.71 -1.76
C THR A 741 -5.49 -0.25 -2.07
N ALA A 742 -5.07 0.50 -1.05
CA ALA A 742 -4.57 1.86 -1.24
C ALA A 742 -3.33 1.89 -2.13
N ARG A 743 -2.45 0.90 -1.97
CA ARG A 743 -1.21 0.78 -2.76
C ARG A 743 -1.46 0.34 -4.20
N ALA A 744 -2.38 -0.58 -4.44
CA ALA A 744 -2.82 -0.97 -5.79
C ALA A 744 -3.39 0.22 -6.57
N THR A 745 -4.13 1.11 -5.89
CA THR A 745 -4.65 2.35 -6.49
C THR A 745 -3.52 3.29 -6.92
N GLU A 746 -2.45 3.38 -6.13
CA GLU A 746 -1.24 4.13 -6.52
C GLU A 746 -0.44 3.44 -7.63
N ALA A 747 -0.42 2.11 -7.66
CA ALA A 747 0.30 1.34 -8.68
C ALA A 747 -0.31 1.50 -10.07
N GLY A 748 -1.63 1.70 -10.17
CA GLY A 748 -2.38 1.85 -11.42
C GLY A 748 -1.73 2.71 -12.51
N PRO A 749 -1.31 3.95 -12.23
CA PRO A 749 -0.65 4.81 -13.22
C PRO A 749 0.84 4.51 -13.46
N VAL A 750 1.48 3.62 -12.70
CA VAL A 750 2.93 3.38 -12.75
C VAL A 750 3.27 2.01 -13.32
N VAL A 751 2.51 0.98 -12.96
CA VAL A 751 2.77 -0.41 -13.31
C VAL A 751 1.96 -0.81 -14.56
N PRO A 752 2.56 -1.52 -15.54
CA PRO A 752 1.83 -2.01 -16.70
C PRO A 752 0.52 -2.73 -16.32
N ALA A 753 -0.58 -2.42 -17.01
CA ALA A 753 -1.91 -2.93 -16.65
C ALA A 753 -1.99 -4.47 -16.62
N SER A 754 -1.25 -5.15 -17.51
CA SER A 754 -1.17 -6.62 -17.54
C SER A 754 -0.47 -7.20 -16.32
N GLU A 755 0.64 -6.60 -15.89
CA GLU A 755 1.40 -6.98 -14.71
C GLU A 755 0.61 -6.69 -13.42
N LEU A 756 0.00 -5.51 -13.32
CA LEU A 756 -0.84 -5.15 -12.19
C LEU A 756 -2.03 -6.11 -12.05
N LYS A 757 -2.71 -6.45 -13.17
CA LYS A 757 -3.81 -7.43 -13.16
C LYS A 757 -3.35 -8.80 -12.66
N LEU A 758 -2.15 -9.25 -13.05
CA LEU A 758 -1.58 -10.50 -12.58
C LEU A 758 -1.33 -10.47 -11.06
N ILE A 759 -0.71 -9.41 -10.55
CA ILE A 759 -0.44 -9.24 -9.11
C ILE A 759 -1.76 -9.23 -8.32
N LEU A 760 -2.77 -8.49 -8.78
CA LEU A 760 -4.08 -8.45 -8.13
C LEU A 760 -4.75 -9.83 -8.11
N SER A 761 -4.76 -10.53 -9.24
CA SER A 761 -5.39 -11.86 -9.34
C SER A 761 -4.69 -12.93 -8.48
N THR A 762 -3.37 -12.90 -8.42
CA THR A 762 -2.57 -13.84 -7.61
C THR A 762 -2.69 -13.53 -6.12
N SER A 763 -2.70 -12.25 -5.74
CA SER A 763 -2.97 -11.81 -4.36
C SER A 763 -4.37 -12.24 -3.89
N ASP A 764 -5.40 -12.05 -4.72
CA ASP A 764 -6.76 -12.49 -4.41
C ASP A 764 -6.87 -14.02 -4.27
N ALA A 765 -6.17 -14.78 -5.12
CA ALA A 765 -6.12 -16.24 -5.01
C ALA A 765 -5.46 -16.68 -3.69
N ARG A 766 -4.30 -16.10 -3.32
CA ARG A 766 -3.62 -16.39 -2.05
C ARG A 766 -4.51 -16.07 -0.86
N ARG A 767 -5.19 -14.92 -0.88
CA ARG A 767 -6.11 -14.48 0.18
C ARG A 767 -7.25 -15.48 0.41
N ARG A 768 -7.82 -16.04 -0.66
CA ARG A 768 -8.92 -17.03 -0.57
C ARG A 768 -8.47 -18.36 0.01
N LEU A 769 -7.20 -18.72 -0.18
CA LEU A 769 -6.61 -19.97 0.29
C LEU A 769 -6.04 -19.88 1.72
N ALA A 770 -5.81 -18.66 2.22
CA ALA A 770 -5.23 -18.44 3.54
C ALA A 770 -6.26 -18.61 4.66
N ALA A 771 -5.89 -19.32 5.73
CA ALA A 771 -6.68 -19.34 6.95
C ALA A 771 -6.62 -17.95 7.65
N PRO A 772 -7.68 -17.55 8.38
CA PRO A 772 -7.69 -16.29 9.14
C PRO A 772 -6.53 -16.17 10.15
N GLY A 773 -6.13 -14.94 10.47
CA GLY A 773 -5.02 -14.68 11.39
C GLY A 773 -3.64 -14.60 10.68
N PRO A 774 -2.56 -15.17 11.25
CA PRO A 774 -1.19 -14.98 10.74
C PRO A 774 -1.00 -15.36 9.27
N GLN A 775 -1.67 -16.41 8.79
CA GLN A 775 -1.55 -16.86 7.40
C GLN A 775 -2.19 -15.85 6.43
N ALA A 776 -3.34 -15.26 6.80
CA ALA A 776 -3.96 -14.18 6.04
C ALA A 776 -3.08 -12.92 6.05
N ALA A 777 -2.47 -12.57 7.19
CA ALA A 777 -1.55 -11.43 7.27
C ALA A 777 -0.31 -11.62 6.37
N VAL A 778 0.27 -12.83 6.34
CA VAL A 778 1.34 -13.18 5.39
C VAL A 778 0.87 -13.00 3.96
N ALA A 779 -0.31 -13.53 3.59
CA ALA A 779 -0.83 -13.41 2.24
C ALA A 779 -0.97 -11.95 1.76
N GLU A 780 -1.49 -11.05 2.63
CA GLU A 780 -1.60 -9.63 2.30
C GLU A 780 -0.20 -8.96 2.19
N LEU A 781 0.74 -9.29 3.07
CA LEU A 781 2.12 -8.77 3.01
C LEU A 781 2.86 -9.20 1.73
N VAL A 782 2.64 -10.43 1.24
CA VAL A 782 3.17 -10.87 -0.05
C VAL A 782 2.62 -10.02 -1.19
N GLY A 783 1.32 -9.73 -1.17
CA GLY A 783 0.71 -8.83 -2.15
C GLY A 783 1.31 -7.42 -2.12
N ILE A 784 1.56 -6.88 -0.92
CA ILE A 784 2.20 -5.57 -0.75
C ILE A 784 3.65 -5.60 -1.27
N LEU A 785 4.41 -6.65 -0.96
CA LEU A 785 5.78 -6.85 -1.44
C LEU A 785 5.86 -6.86 -2.97
N GLU A 786 4.98 -7.61 -3.64
CA GLU A 786 4.93 -7.69 -5.10
C GLU A 786 4.55 -6.35 -5.73
N LEU A 787 3.58 -5.61 -5.16
CA LEU A 787 3.22 -4.27 -5.62
C LEU A 787 4.38 -3.28 -5.44
N ASP A 788 5.03 -3.28 -4.28
CA ASP A 788 6.14 -2.37 -4.00
C ASP A 788 7.34 -2.65 -4.90
N ALA A 789 7.64 -3.93 -5.14
CA ALA A 789 8.67 -4.35 -6.07
C ALA A 789 8.35 -3.93 -7.52
N ALA A 790 7.11 -4.10 -7.98
CA ALA A 790 6.69 -3.68 -9.32
C ALA A 790 6.78 -2.15 -9.49
N ILE A 791 6.26 -1.38 -8.52
CA ILE A 791 6.38 0.08 -8.51
C ILE A 791 7.86 0.51 -8.54
N LEU A 792 8.71 -0.14 -7.73
CA LEU A 792 10.12 0.20 -7.65
C LEU A 792 10.87 -0.20 -8.93
N ALA A 793 10.55 -1.34 -9.55
CA ALA A 793 11.15 -1.78 -10.79
C ALA A 793 10.86 -0.81 -11.95
N GLU A 794 9.65 -0.23 -11.98
CA GLU A 794 9.28 0.81 -12.94
C GLU A 794 9.95 2.15 -12.64
N ARG A 795 10.06 2.54 -11.36
CA ARG A 795 10.75 3.78 -10.94
C ARG A 795 12.27 3.69 -11.10
N MET A 796 12.85 2.50 -10.96
CA MET A 796 14.30 2.25 -10.97
C MET A 796 14.67 1.02 -11.81
N PRO A 797 14.58 1.08 -13.16
CA PRO A 797 14.79 -0.09 -14.02
C PRO A 797 16.14 -0.79 -13.86
N ARG A 798 17.19 -0.06 -13.46
CA ARG A 798 18.53 -0.65 -13.20
C ARG A 798 18.54 -1.65 -12.04
N ARG A 799 17.66 -1.46 -11.05
CA ARG A 799 17.55 -2.33 -9.87
C ARG A 799 16.60 -3.51 -10.13
N ARG A 800 16.00 -3.63 -11.31
CA ARG A 800 15.03 -4.69 -11.64
C ARG A 800 15.61 -6.10 -11.45
N SER A 801 16.88 -6.33 -11.80
CA SER A 801 17.54 -7.62 -11.55
C SER A 801 17.69 -7.90 -10.05
N ALA A 802 18.15 -6.93 -9.27
CA ALA A 802 18.29 -7.05 -7.81
C ALA A 802 16.93 -7.28 -7.12
N ILE A 803 15.88 -6.56 -7.55
CA ILE A 803 14.51 -6.72 -7.08
C ILE A 803 13.99 -8.13 -7.39
N ASN A 804 14.20 -8.63 -8.62
CA ASN A 804 13.79 -9.99 -8.99
C ASN A 804 14.53 -11.06 -8.17
N THR A 805 15.83 -10.90 -7.95
CA THR A 805 16.62 -11.80 -7.08
C THR A 805 16.09 -11.79 -5.65
N LEU A 806 15.76 -10.61 -5.11
CA LEU A 806 15.18 -10.46 -3.78
C LEU A 806 13.81 -11.15 -3.70
N LEU A 807 12.92 -10.96 -4.67
CA LEU A 807 11.61 -11.63 -4.71
C LEU A 807 11.74 -13.16 -4.79
N GLN A 808 12.70 -13.68 -5.57
CA GLN A 808 12.97 -15.11 -5.65
C GLN A 808 13.49 -15.65 -4.30
N ARG A 809 14.46 -14.95 -3.68
CA ARG A 809 14.98 -15.31 -2.35
C ARG A 809 13.87 -15.30 -1.31
N ALA A 810 13.05 -14.24 -1.27
CA ALA A 810 11.92 -14.13 -0.35
C ALA A 810 10.90 -15.25 -0.54
N GLY A 811 10.68 -15.69 -1.79
CA GLY A 811 9.85 -16.86 -2.09
C GLY A 811 10.44 -18.16 -1.53
N ALA A 812 11.75 -18.38 -1.71
CA ALA A 812 12.46 -19.55 -1.20
C ALA A 812 12.51 -19.57 0.34
N ASP A 813 12.85 -18.46 0.97
CA ASP A 813 12.91 -18.32 2.43
C ASP A 813 11.55 -18.56 3.07
N ARG A 814 10.48 -18.05 2.46
CA ARG A 814 9.11 -18.31 2.91
C ARG A 814 8.70 -19.78 2.76
N ALA A 815 9.15 -20.45 1.70
CA ALA A 815 8.88 -21.88 1.52
C ALA A 815 9.68 -22.76 2.50
N ALA A 816 10.90 -22.34 2.87
CA ALA A 816 11.76 -23.02 3.82
C ALA A 816 11.42 -22.73 5.30
N ALA A 817 10.57 -21.75 5.56
CA ALA A 817 10.19 -21.35 6.90
C ALA A 817 9.43 -22.49 7.64
N PRO A 818 9.80 -22.80 8.91
CA PRO A 818 9.24 -23.92 9.66
C PRO A 818 7.77 -23.72 10.08
N ASP A 819 7.33 -22.47 10.19
CA ASP A 819 5.98 -22.10 10.60
C ASP A 819 5.55 -20.74 10.03
N VAL A 820 4.27 -20.41 10.21
CA VAL A 820 3.68 -19.17 9.67
C VAL A 820 4.27 -17.90 10.29
N PHE A 821 4.81 -17.96 11.51
CA PHE A 821 5.45 -16.80 12.15
C PHE A 821 6.84 -16.54 11.57
N ALA A 822 7.57 -17.59 11.20
CA ALA A 822 8.80 -17.47 10.42
C ALA A 822 8.51 -16.95 9.00
N GLN A 823 7.40 -17.37 8.36
CA GLN A 823 6.96 -16.80 7.08
C GLN A 823 6.63 -15.31 7.18
N LEU A 824 6.02 -14.89 8.29
CA LEU A 824 5.72 -13.49 8.59
C LEU A 824 7.00 -12.67 8.69
N VAL A 825 7.99 -13.13 9.45
CA VAL A 825 9.30 -12.47 9.57
C VAL A 825 10.01 -12.38 8.22
N SER A 826 10.10 -13.49 7.48
CA SER A 826 10.76 -13.54 6.17
C SER A 826 10.11 -12.56 5.17
N THR A 827 8.78 -12.50 5.13
CA THR A 827 8.06 -11.61 4.21
C THR A 827 8.21 -10.14 4.61
N SER A 828 8.11 -9.81 5.92
CA SER A 828 8.34 -8.45 6.40
C SER A 828 9.77 -7.98 6.19
N ARG A 829 10.75 -8.89 6.32
CA ARG A 829 12.17 -8.61 6.04
C ARG A 829 12.37 -8.26 4.57
N ALA A 830 11.86 -9.09 3.66
CA ALA A 830 11.92 -8.84 2.23
C ALA A 830 11.25 -7.50 1.85
N LEU A 831 10.14 -7.16 2.50
CA LEU A 831 9.45 -5.89 2.29
C LEU A 831 10.32 -4.69 2.70
N LEU A 832 11.03 -4.79 3.84
CA LEU A 832 11.97 -3.77 4.28
C LEU A 832 13.20 -3.68 3.36
N GLU A 833 13.71 -4.79 2.87
CA GLU A 833 14.82 -4.81 1.91
C GLU A 833 14.43 -4.14 0.58
N VAL A 834 13.20 -4.37 0.08
CA VAL A 834 12.67 -3.64 -1.09
C VAL A 834 12.55 -2.13 -0.80
N ALA A 835 12.08 -1.74 0.39
CA ALA A 835 12.04 -0.33 0.78
C ALA A 835 13.45 0.28 0.86
N ALA A 836 14.43 -0.47 1.40
CA ALA A 836 15.83 -0.06 1.44
C ALA A 836 16.41 0.10 0.03
N LEU A 837 16.07 -0.79 -0.92
CA LEU A 837 16.41 -0.60 -2.33
C LEU A 837 15.73 0.63 -2.97
N GLY A 838 14.69 1.21 -2.37
CA GLY A 838 14.11 2.48 -2.84
C GLY A 838 14.76 3.72 -2.25
N ILE A 839 15.40 3.60 -1.08
CA ILE A 839 15.85 4.74 -0.25
C ILE A 839 17.37 4.79 -0.07
N ALA A 840 18.06 3.67 -0.08
CA ALA A 840 19.49 3.60 0.17
C ALA A 840 20.32 3.86 -1.11
N PRO A 841 21.47 4.56 -1.00
CA PRO A 841 22.45 4.69 -2.07
C PRO A 841 22.97 3.32 -2.54
N GLU A 842 23.36 3.21 -3.81
CA GLU A 842 24.01 1.99 -4.32
C GLU A 842 25.33 1.76 -3.54
N GLY A 843 25.50 0.55 -2.99
CA GLY A 843 26.70 0.16 -2.23
C GLY A 843 26.55 0.08 -0.69
N GLN A 844 25.43 0.53 -0.12
CA GLN A 844 25.17 0.42 1.33
C GLN A 844 24.23 -0.73 1.73
N VAL A 845 23.57 -1.38 0.77
CA VAL A 845 22.73 -2.57 1.02
C VAL A 845 23.46 -3.76 0.39
N GLN A 846 24.11 -4.56 1.23
CA GLN A 846 24.70 -5.86 0.85
C GLN A 846 23.70 -6.98 1.14
#